data_AF-A0A061D2E3-F1
#
_entry.id   AF-A0A061D2E3-F1
#
_cell.length_a   1.000
_cell.length_b   1.000
_cell.length_c   1.000
_cell.angle_alpha   90.00
_cell.angle_beta   90.00
_cell.angle_gamma   90.00
#
_symmetry.space_group_name_H-M   'P 1'
#
loop_
_entity.id
_entity.type
_entity.pdbx_description
1 polymer ?
#
loop_
_entity_poly.entity_id
_entity_poly.type
_entity_poly.pdbx_seq_one_letter_code
_entity_poly.pdbx_strand_id
1 'polypeptide(L)'
;MYTRGYIVCLVAFHIFSGALCLSPTGRLRTSFLHPPTRYNTLHGGRWRLKSDGAERDSPYVYEFPALNRPESRNLVYFDNAATTQKPRAVIEAILDYYSNPCANVHRSQHDLATSASTRYESARHNVSSFINASSPSEIVFTSGATESINIVAGSWWWVEKLHVPHRDNVGPGDVILLPLSEHNSNIIPWQLHANDSGCRIGFIKLTEDGSVDLDDYNRLLDQGNVKLVSLAHASNVIGRVQDLSTIVRLAHSRGAKVLVDACQTLGHIPIDVSSIGCDFLVGSAHKMYGPTGVGFLYAKRSILDSMRPHRGGGGMVKNVTTTRFELEDVPHRFESGTPQVAQVIGFSAAIDFLRDIGLSKIAAYERELLSYLRDQLCKVATVYSPALDPNSDEHCPIVSFNVDGVSAFDIAALLATHNIAVRAGQHCAHILHRDYLKVDHSLRVSLALYNTRGEIDDRRPFTHGVCTMTLTRSLARLKSRSPYLGFFRNTPFYRRSGGDSILRVNPRLVPSKQLGKTLLRIGTLGMDRAKLERILITCATQMGQALDDVNLSTCLSLMVRLQISNPQCLESLVPYCYRISDLERAIACCHLIGMVPGSRDSPSARAFVVHVSQRVPLEGHSLLLRDLGRLCESLRVLDLYCEDLGEFLASVIEDELIHSESSEDAVYITSVLGYLGRMGVGSVPLWRLFSRYTATEGIHSNPRVLIKALESFCDRRIKHESLLNQAGDALALVLDSLRPSEVARVADVYSRLGFYHKRLAEVLILGAERVTPFLDASDSVKLLRTFVQAYSQPGTHAAITQDPSLSHRHRRALYLTFNRCTTGLK
;
A
#
# COMPACT_ATOMS: atom_id res chain seq x y z
N MET A 1 -38.44 -24.13 -45.20
CA MET A 1 -38.99 -25.49 -45.37
C MET A 1 -38.65 -26.31 -44.13
N TYR A 2 -39.63 -26.99 -43.56
CA TYR A 2 -39.50 -27.87 -42.40
C TYR A 2 -39.06 -29.29 -42.83
N THR A 3 -38.09 -29.89 -42.14
CA THR A 3 -37.92 -31.34 -41.84
C THR A 3 -36.70 -31.51 -40.91
N ARG A 4 -36.86 -31.93 -39.63
CA ARG A 4 -36.65 -33.31 -39.09
C ARG A 4 -35.37 -33.96 -39.63
N GLY A 5 -34.37 -34.42 -38.90
CA GLY A 5 -34.13 -34.72 -37.47
C GLY A 5 -32.88 -35.63 -37.43
N TYR A 6 -32.21 -35.68 -36.28
CA TYR A 6 -30.99 -36.45 -35.90
C TYR A 6 -29.64 -35.70 -35.91
N ILE A 7 -28.99 -35.93 -34.77
CA ILE A 7 -27.88 -35.23 -34.09
C ILE A 7 -26.62 -36.10 -34.24
N VAL A 8 -25.44 -35.52 -34.52
CA VAL A 8 -24.16 -35.81 -33.83
C VAL A 8 -23.22 -34.59 -33.93
N CYS A 9 -22.58 -34.31 -32.80
CA CYS A 9 -21.76 -33.16 -32.39
C CYS A 9 -20.53 -32.80 -33.25
N LEU A 10 -20.17 -31.50 -33.25
CA LEU A 10 -18.81 -31.04 -32.88
C LEU A 10 -18.75 -29.49 -32.69
N VAL A 11 -18.54 -29.10 -31.43
CA VAL A 11 -17.64 -28.04 -30.92
C VAL A 11 -17.88 -26.57 -31.34
N ALA A 12 -18.36 -25.76 -30.39
CA ALA A 12 -17.62 -24.60 -29.85
C ALA A 12 -18.37 -23.99 -28.65
N PHE A 13 -17.70 -24.01 -27.50
CA PHE A 13 -18.14 -23.48 -26.21
C PHE A 13 -18.08 -21.94 -26.18
N HIS A 14 -19.21 -21.27 -26.01
CA HIS A 14 -19.28 -19.96 -25.34
C HIS A 14 -20.59 -19.87 -24.55
N ILE A 15 -20.52 -20.14 -23.24
CA ILE A 15 -21.62 -19.94 -22.31
C ILE A 15 -21.33 -18.67 -21.49
N PHE A 16 -22.01 -17.58 -21.85
CA PHE A 16 -22.41 -16.53 -20.92
C PHE A 16 -23.63 -17.07 -20.15
N SER A 17 -23.48 -17.33 -18.86
CA SER A 17 -24.59 -17.68 -17.97
C SER A 17 -25.36 -16.41 -17.56
N GLY A 18 -26.42 -16.08 -18.31
CA GLY A 18 -27.48 -15.17 -17.87
C GLY A 18 -28.66 -15.97 -17.32
N ALA A 19 -29.00 -15.78 -16.05
CA ALA A 19 -30.15 -16.41 -15.41
C ALA A 19 -31.47 -15.81 -15.93
N LEU A 20 -32.36 -16.67 -16.45
CA LEU A 20 -33.73 -16.32 -16.83
C LEU A 20 -34.66 -16.51 -15.62
N CYS A 21 -35.34 -15.44 -15.17
CA CYS A 21 -36.52 -15.54 -14.31
C CYS A 21 -37.79 -15.38 -15.16
N LEU A 22 -38.70 -16.35 -15.08
CA LEU A 22 -40.02 -16.33 -15.71
C LEU A 22 -41.00 -15.48 -14.89
N SER A 23 -41.81 -14.67 -15.56
CA SER A 23 -42.99 -14.02 -14.95
C SER A 23 -44.29 -14.70 -15.40
N PRO A 24 -45.40 -14.62 -14.62
CA PRO A 24 -46.60 -15.44 -14.80
C PRO A 24 -47.47 -15.11 -16.03
N THR A 25 -47.04 -14.22 -16.92
CA THR A 25 -47.89 -13.71 -18.03
C THR A 25 -47.46 -14.18 -19.41
N GLY A 26 -46.53 -15.13 -19.53
CA GLY A 26 -46.32 -15.90 -20.76
C GLY A 26 -45.91 -15.10 -22.01
N ARG A 27 -45.37 -13.89 -21.88
CA ARG A 27 -44.81 -13.12 -23.00
C ARG A 27 -43.29 -13.03 -22.91
N LEU A 28 -42.60 -13.69 -23.85
CA LEU A 28 -41.18 -13.48 -24.14
C LEU A 28 -41.00 -12.11 -24.82
N ARG A 29 -40.34 -11.17 -24.15
CA ARG A 29 -39.76 -9.98 -24.80
C ARG A 29 -38.26 -10.22 -25.01
N THR A 30 -37.85 -10.32 -26.26
CA THR A 30 -36.46 -10.23 -26.67
C THR A 30 -36.06 -8.76 -26.73
N SER A 31 -35.31 -8.28 -25.74
CA SER A 31 -34.60 -7.00 -25.85
C SER A 31 -33.16 -7.29 -26.23
N PHE A 32 -32.87 -7.19 -27.53
CA PHE A 32 -31.50 -7.08 -28.04
C PHE A 32 -30.90 -5.75 -27.57
N LEU A 33 -29.82 -5.82 -26.80
CA LEU A 33 -28.92 -4.69 -26.54
C LEU A 33 -28.12 -4.42 -27.83
N HIS A 34 -28.64 -3.55 -28.69
CA HIS A 34 -27.82 -2.82 -29.65
C HIS A 34 -27.34 -1.51 -29.00
N PRO A 35 -26.11 -1.07 -29.27
CA PRO A 35 -25.57 0.19 -28.73
C PRO A 35 -26.23 1.36 -29.46
N PRO A 36 -26.69 2.42 -28.78
CA PRO A 36 -27.12 3.62 -29.48
C PRO A 36 -25.90 4.47 -29.83
N THR A 37 -25.33 4.24 -31.00
CA THR A 37 -24.73 5.32 -31.79
C THR A 37 -25.87 6.16 -32.36
N ARG A 38 -26.06 7.37 -31.80
CA ARG A 38 -26.51 8.57 -32.54
C ARG A 38 -26.45 9.79 -31.62
N TYR A 39 -25.43 10.60 -31.88
CA TYR A 39 -25.41 12.03 -31.58
C TYR A 39 -26.66 12.68 -32.18
N ASN A 40 -27.43 13.38 -31.35
CA ASN A 40 -28.21 14.53 -31.75
C ASN A 40 -28.34 15.47 -30.55
N THR A 41 -27.95 16.72 -30.78
CA THR A 41 -28.17 17.89 -29.96
C THR A 41 -29.62 17.96 -29.46
N LEU A 42 -29.81 17.99 -28.15
CA LEU A 42 -31.10 18.33 -27.54
C LEU A 42 -30.88 19.35 -26.41
N HIS A 43 -31.12 20.61 -26.77
CA HIS A 43 -31.47 21.66 -25.84
C HIS A 43 -32.67 21.25 -24.96
N GLY A 44 -32.60 21.61 -23.68
CA GLY A 44 -33.77 21.85 -22.84
C GLY A 44 -34.64 20.64 -22.47
N GLY A 45 -34.34 20.00 -21.33
CA GLY A 45 -35.27 19.05 -20.72
C GLY A 45 -34.77 18.51 -19.39
N ARG A 46 -35.26 19.07 -18.27
CA ARG A 46 -35.01 18.59 -16.91
C ARG A 46 -35.51 17.14 -16.76
N TRP A 47 -34.60 16.22 -16.45
CA TRP A 47 -34.96 14.90 -15.94
C TRP A 47 -35.15 14.97 -14.42
N ARG A 48 -36.38 15.15 -13.94
CA ARG A 48 -36.75 14.74 -12.57
C ARG A 48 -37.15 13.27 -12.60
N LEU A 49 -36.22 12.38 -12.32
CA LEU A 49 -36.54 11.00 -11.94
C LEU A 49 -37.09 11.03 -10.51
N LYS A 50 -38.40 10.91 -10.34
CA LYS A 50 -38.99 10.47 -9.07
C LYS A 50 -38.70 8.98 -8.93
N SER A 51 -37.82 8.59 -8.01
CA SER A 51 -37.69 7.20 -7.59
C SER A 51 -38.45 6.97 -6.30
N ASP A 52 -39.32 5.97 -6.31
CA ASP A 52 -40.01 5.45 -5.14
C ASP A 52 -38.99 4.95 -4.10
N GLY A 53 -39.06 5.50 -2.88
CA GLY A 53 -38.46 4.94 -1.68
C GLY A 53 -37.04 5.44 -1.34
N ALA A 54 -36.98 6.35 -0.36
CA ALA A 54 -35.82 7.03 0.25
C ALA A 54 -35.40 8.35 -0.45
N GLU A 55 -36.24 9.38 -0.33
CA GLU A 55 -35.91 10.75 -0.73
C GLU A 55 -34.73 11.27 0.13
N ARG A 56 -33.56 11.41 -0.48
CA ARG A 56 -32.52 12.33 0.02
C ARG A 56 -32.95 13.73 -0.43
N ASP A 57 -33.16 14.64 0.52
CA ASP A 57 -33.71 15.98 0.29
C ASP A 57 -32.84 16.94 -0.56
N SER A 58 -31.64 16.54 -1.00
CA SER A 58 -30.80 17.40 -1.86
C SER A 58 -31.31 17.32 -3.28
N PRO A 59 -31.59 18.45 -3.93
CA PRO A 59 -32.03 18.48 -5.32
C PRO A 59 -30.91 18.13 -6.31
N TYR A 60 -29.72 17.73 -5.86
CA TYR A 60 -28.58 17.43 -6.74
C TYR A 60 -27.98 16.05 -6.51
N VAL A 61 -28.36 15.34 -5.45
CA VAL A 61 -27.71 14.06 -5.09
C VAL A 61 -27.79 13.01 -6.19
N TYR A 62 -28.85 13.02 -7.02
CA TYR A 62 -29.02 12.09 -8.15
C TYR A 62 -27.98 12.27 -9.25
N GLU A 63 -27.33 13.43 -9.32
CA GLU A 63 -26.24 13.69 -10.26
C GLU A 63 -24.96 12.93 -9.88
N PHE A 64 -24.87 12.35 -8.67
CA PHE A 64 -23.66 11.72 -8.14
C PHE A 64 -23.81 10.19 -8.06
N PRO A 65 -23.39 9.41 -9.08
CA PRO A 65 -23.65 7.97 -9.11
C PRO A 65 -23.11 7.22 -7.90
N ALA A 66 -21.96 7.65 -7.36
CA ALA A 66 -21.34 7.04 -6.19
C ALA A 66 -22.24 7.05 -4.94
N LEU A 67 -23.05 8.10 -4.75
CA LEU A 67 -23.95 8.23 -3.61
C LEU A 67 -25.28 7.48 -3.79
N ASN A 68 -25.60 7.09 -5.02
CA ASN A 68 -26.87 6.45 -5.38
C ASN A 68 -26.75 4.92 -5.56
N ARG A 69 -25.55 4.35 -5.40
CA ARG A 69 -25.36 2.90 -5.45
C ARG A 69 -26.12 2.21 -4.30
N PRO A 70 -26.66 0.99 -4.50
CA PRO A 70 -27.35 0.26 -3.44
C PRO A 70 -26.53 0.15 -2.14
N GLU A 71 -25.22 -0.09 -2.25
CA GLU A 71 -24.30 -0.23 -1.13
C GLU A 71 -24.04 1.10 -0.42
N SER A 72 -24.24 2.22 -1.13
CA SER A 72 -24.00 3.58 -0.64
C SER A 72 -25.29 4.32 -0.26
N ARG A 73 -26.47 3.68 -0.38
CA ARG A 73 -27.76 4.31 -0.04
C ARG A 73 -27.78 4.88 1.38
N ASN A 74 -27.10 4.22 2.32
CA ASN A 74 -27.04 4.67 3.71
C ASN A 74 -25.85 5.58 4.04
N LEU A 75 -24.92 5.80 3.11
CA LEU A 75 -23.71 6.61 3.31
C LEU A 75 -24.05 8.09 3.47
N VAL A 76 -23.61 8.67 4.58
CA VAL A 76 -23.51 10.12 4.83
C VAL A 76 -22.06 10.54 4.61
N TYR A 77 -21.79 11.28 3.54
CA TYR A 77 -20.42 11.67 3.16
C TYR A 77 -20.12 13.13 3.54
N PHE A 78 -19.33 13.32 4.59
CA PHE A 78 -18.98 14.61 5.20
C PHE A 78 -17.47 14.91 5.17
N ASP A 79 -16.71 14.29 4.26
CA ASP A 79 -15.26 14.51 4.08
C ASP A 79 -14.92 15.21 2.75
N ASN A 80 -15.81 16.11 2.31
CA ASN A 80 -15.73 16.84 1.05
C ASN A 80 -14.50 17.74 0.92
N ALA A 81 -14.02 18.33 2.02
CA ALA A 81 -12.81 19.16 2.04
C ALA A 81 -11.52 18.34 1.82
N ALA A 82 -11.58 17.00 1.90
CA ALA A 82 -10.52 16.11 1.43
C ALA A 82 -10.68 15.82 -0.07
N THR A 83 -11.87 15.37 -0.49
CA THR A 83 -12.24 15.21 -1.90
C THR A 83 -13.75 15.16 -2.04
N THR A 84 -14.27 15.69 -3.14
CA THR A 84 -15.72 15.64 -3.46
C THR A 84 -16.07 14.36 -4.21
N GLN A 85 -17.35 13.98 -4.22
CA GLN A 85 -17.89 13.00 -5.16
C GLN A 85 -18.01 13.61 -6.57
N LYS A 86 -18.12 12.77 -7.60
CA LYS A 86 -18.08 13.20 -8.99
C LYS A 86 -19.47 13.13 -9.62
N PRO A 87 -19.95 14.22 -10.24
CA PRO A 87 -21.22 14.21 -10.94
C PRO A 87 -21.09 13.38 -12.22
N ARG A 88 -22.23 12.91 -12.73
CA ARG A 88 -22.29 12.05 -13.91
C ARG A 88 -21.63 12.71 -15.13
N ALA A 89 -21.87 14.00 -15.35
CA ALA A 89 -21.27 14.77 -16.45
C ALA A 89 -19.73 14.67 -16.49
N VAL A 90 -19.06 14.68 -15.33
CA VAL A 90 -17.59 14.55 -15.25
C VAL A 90 -17.15 13.13 -15.62
N ILE A 91 -17.86 12.13 -15.12
CA ILE A 91 -17.56 10.71 -15.39
C ILE A 91 -17.76 10.42 -16.88
N GLU A 92 -18.87 10.91 -17.45
CA GLU A 92 -19.20 10.74 -18.86
C GLU A 92 -18.22 11.48 -19.77
N ALA A 93 -17.77 12.68 -19.42
CA ALA A 93 -16.76 13.41 -20.21
C ALA A 93 -15.42 12.65 -20.30
N ILE A 94 -14.98 12.04 -19.20
CA ILE A 94 -13.77 11.20 -19.17
C ILE A 94 -13.99 9.90 -19.94
N LEU A 95 -15.14 9.24 -19.73
CA LEU A 95 -15.49 8.01 -20.42
C LEU A 95 -15.56 8.22 -21.93
N ASP A 96 -16.19 9.30 -22.37
CA ASP A 96 -16.33 9.71 -23.77
C ASP A 96 -14.96 9.89 -24.43
N TYR A 97 -14.02 10.56 -23.76
CA TYR A 97 -12.66 10.73 -24.28
C TYR A 97 -11.94 9.39 -24.53
N TYR A 98 -12.11 8.41 -23.63
CA TYR A 98 -11.47 7.10 -23.76
C TYR A 98 -12.25 6.09 -24.61
N SER A 99 -13.56 6.25 -24.73
CA SER A 99 -14.43 5.32 -25.47
C SER A 99 -14.52 5.66 -26.95
N ASN A 100 -14.24 6.91 -27.33
CA ASN A 100 -13.98 7.29 -28.72
C ASN A 100 -12.48 7.15 -29.04
N PRO A 101 -12.08 7.04 -30.31
CA PRO A 101 -10.67 6.96 -30.69
C PRO A 101 -9.87 8.13 -30.11
N CYS A 102 -9.04 7.84 -29.11
CA CYS A 102 -8.28 8.85 -28.36
C CYS A 102 -6.92 9.13 -29.03
N ALA A 103 -6.41 10.35 -28.86
CA ALA A 103 -5.15 10.79 -29.44
C ALA A 103 -4.40 11.72 -28.50
N ASN A 104 -3.10 11.85 -28.72
CA ASN A 104 -2.30 12.87 -28.05
C ASN A 104 -2.59 14.27 -28.63
N VAL A 105 -2.27 15.32 -27.88
CA VAL A 105 -2.56 16.72 -28.23
C VAL A 105 -1.37 17.43 -28.89
N HIS A 106 -1.68 18.49 -29.65
CA HIS A 106 -0.83 19.52 -30.25
C HIS A 106 0.05 19.11 -31.43
N ARG A 107 0.59 17.89 -31.46
CA ARG A 107 1.69 17.53 -32.37
C ARG A 107 1.29 16.75 -33.63
N SER A 108 -0.01 16.56 -33.88
CA SER A 108 -0.47 15.73 -34.99
C SER A 108 -1.65 16.38 -35.70
N GLN A 109 -1.66 16.30 -37.03
CA GLN A 109 -2.63 16.98 -37.90
C GLN A 109 -3.86 16.12 -38.22
N HIS A 110 -3.89 14.86 -37.79
CA HIS A 110 -5.05 13.99 -38.03
C HIS A 110 -6.25 14.40 -37.15
N ASP A 111 -7.46 14.15 -37.64
CA ASP A 111 -8.71 14.62 -37.02
C ASP A 111 -8.84 14.29 -35.53
N LEU A 112 -8.39 13.10 -35.11
CA LEU A 112 -8.44 12.68 -33.70
C LEU A 112 -7.59 13.57 -32.78
N ALA A 113 -6.37 13.95 -33.22
CA ALA A 113 -5.48 14.81 -32.44
C ALA A 113 -6.01 16.25 -32.43
N THR A 114 -6.51 16.73 -33.56
CA THR A 114 -7.17 18.05 -33.67
C THR A 114 -8.38 18.15 -32.72
N SER A 115 -9.22 17.12 -32.69
CA SER A 115 -10.38 17.04 -31.79
C SER A 115 -9.95 17.00 -30.31
N ALA A 116 -8.99 16.15 -29.95
CA ALA A 116 -8.45 16.08 -28.59
C ALA A 116 -7.82 17.42 -28.14
N SER A 117 -7.06 18.06 -29.02
CA SER A 117 -6.46 19.39 -28.77
C SER A 117 -7.51 20.47 -28.56
N THR A 118 -8.56 20.48 -29.39
CA THR A 118 -9.64 21.46 -29.26
C THR A 118 -10.34 21.32 -27.92
N ARG A 119 -10.62 20.08 -27.47
CA ARG A 119 -11.24 19.82 -26.16
C ARG A 119 -10.31 20.22 -25.00
N TYR A 120 -9.02 19.92 -25.10
CA TYR A 120 -8.02 20.26 -24.10
C TYR A 120 -7.85 21.79 -23.96
N GLU A 121 -7.74 22.53 -25.06
CA GLU A 121 -7.62 23.99 -25.02
C GLU A 121 -8.94 24.69 -24.67
N SER A 122 -10.09 24.11 -25.03
CA SER A 122 -11.40 24.59 -24.55
C SER A 122 -11.51 24.48 -23.03
N ALA A 123 -10.99 23.40 -22.43
CA ALA A 123 -10.93 23.29 -20.97
C ALA A 123 -10.12 24.43 -20.34
N ARG A 124 -9.02 24.84 -20.98
CA ARG A 124 -8.20 25.98 -20.51
C ARG A 124 -8.98 27.30 -20.54
N HIS A 125 -9.71 27.55 -21.63
CA HIS A 125 -10.60 28.71 -21.74
C HIS A 125 -11.68 28.69 -20.66
N ASN A 126 -12.23 27.51 -20.37
CA ASN A 126 -13.22 27.32 -19.33
C ASN A 126 -12.68 27.62 -17.93
N VAL A 127 -11.46 27.15 -17.60
CA VAL A 127 -10.78 27.50 -16.33
C VAL A 127 -10.54 29.00 -16.25
N SER A 128 -9.98 29.61 -17.29
CA SER A 128 -9.73 31.06 -17.33
C SER A 128 -11.01 31.87 -17.12
N SER A 129 -12.09 31.52 -17.82
CA SER A 129 -13.38 32.19 -17.68
C SER A 129 -14.02 31.95 -16.31
N PHE A 130 -13.82 30.77 -15.72
CA PHE A 130 -14.39 30.41 -14.42
C PHE A 130 -13.84 31.24 -13.27
N ILE A 131 -12.56 31.63 -13.34
CA ILE A 131 -11.90 32.48 -12.33
C ILE A 131 -11.80 33.96 -12.76
N ASN A 132 -12.39 34.32 -13.91
CA ASN A 132 -12.26 35.64 -14.54
C ASN A 132 -10.81 36.10 -14.78
N ALA A 133 -9.95 35.20 -15.27
CA ALA A 133 -8.60 35.53 -15.73
C ALA A 133 -8.63 36.23 -17.09
N SER A 134 -7.67 37.12 -17.34
CA SER A 134 -7.65 37.95 -18.55
C SER A 134 -7.37 37.16 -19.83
N SER A 135 -6.63 36.05 -19.71
CA SER A 135 -6.29 35.19 -20.84
C SER A 135 -6.19 33.70 -20.44
N PRO A 136 -6.64 32.77 -21.29
CA PRO A 136 -6.35 31.34 -21.14
C PRO A 136 -4.85 31.03 -21.03
N SER A 137 -3.99 31.87 -21.62
CA SER A 137 -2.55 31.68 -21.55
C SER A 137 -1.95 31.90 -20.15
N GLU A 138 -2.73 32.45 -19.23
CA GLU A 138 -2.38 32.61 -17.81
C GLU A 138 -2.65 31.34 -16.99
N ILE A 139 -3.23 30.31 -17.61
CA ILE A 139 -3.59 29.05 -16.96
C ILE A 139 -2.61 27.96 -17.37
N VAL A 140 -1.87 27.44 -16.40
CA VAL A 140 -1.01 26.26 -16.52
C VAL A 140 -1.70 25.08 -15.86
N PHE A 141 -1.90 23.98 -16.59
CA PHE A 141 -2.40 22.74 -16.02
C PHE A 141 -1.31 22.00 -15.24
N THR A 142 -1.69 21.49 -14.08
CA THR A 142 -0.81 20.75 -13.17
C THR A 142 -1.54 19.52 -12.65
N SER A 143 -0.87 18.68 -11.86
CA SER A 143 -1.49 17.55 -11.18
C SER A 143 -2.39 17.95 -10.00
N GLY A 144 -2.34 19.22 -9.58
CA GLY A 144 -3.02 19.77 -8.42
C GLY A 144 -2.32 21.00 -7.88
N ALA A 145 -2.97 21.69 -6.94
CA ALA A 145 -2.44 22.92 -6.33
C ALA A 145 -1.07 22.73 -5.67
N THR A 146 -0.79 21.55 -5.12
CA THR A 146 0.53 21.25 -4.55
C THR A 146 1.63 21.35 -5.63
N GLU A 147 1.43 20.79 -6.82
CA GLU A 147 2.40 20.95 -7.92
C GLU A 147 2.45 22.40 -8.40
N SER A 148 1.30 23.08 -8.49
CA SER A 148 1.25 24.51 -8.84
C SER A 148 2.10 25.38 -7.90
N ILE A 149 2.00 25.18 -6.58
CA ILE A 149 2.80 25.91 -5.59
C ILE A 149 4.29 25.57 -5.75
N ASN A 150 4.64 24.30 -5.99
CA ASN A 150 6.04 23.91 -6.24
C ASN A 150 6.59 24.50 -7.55
N ILE A 151 5.77 24.68 -8.57
CA ILE A 151 6.16 25.41 -9.79
C ILE A 151 6.51 26.85 -9.42
N VAL A 152 5.66 27.56 -8.70
CA VAL A 152 5.95 28.95 -8.29
C VAL A 152 7.22 29.00 -7.42
N ALA A 153 7.31 28.12 -6.42
CA ALA A 153 8.45 28.04 -5.52
C ALA A 153 9.76 27.59 -6.21
N GLY A 154 9.71 26.83 -7.30
CA GLY A 154 10.90 26.38 -8.03
C GLY A 154 11.29 27.27 -9.22
N SER A 155 10.33 27.97 -9.82
CA SER A 155 10.50 28.73 -11.05
C SER A 155 10.52 30.24 -10.86
N TRP A 156 9.67 30.79 -10.00
CA TRP A 156 9.62 32.22 -9.71
C TRP A 156 10.63 32.62 -8.62
N TRP A 157 10.77 31.76 -7.61
CA TRP A 157 11.69 31.95 -6.48
C TRP A 157 13.19 32.02 -6.84
N TRP A 158 13.57 31.55 -8.02
CA TRP A 158 14.94 31.09 -8.25
C TRP A 158 16.00 32.20 -8.15
N VAL A 159 17.03 31.92 -7.32
CA VAL A 159 18.10 32.86 -6.97
C VAL A 159 19.22 32.86 -8.00
N GLU A 160 19.67 34.07 -8.28
CA GLU A 160 20.73 34.55 -9.16
C GLU A 160 22.13 33.94 -8.90
N LYS A 161 22.30 32.62 -8.99
CA LYS A 161 23.64 32.03 -9.22
C LYS A 161 24.10 32.12 -10.69
N LEU A 162 23.29 32.70 -11.59
CA LEU A 162 23.60 32.84 -13.02
C LEU A 162 23.51 34.28 -13.58
N HIS A 163 23.68 35.34 -12.77
CA HIS A 163 23.75 36.74 -13.28
C HIS A 163 22.57 37.15 -14.18
N VAL A 164 21.33 36.93 -13.72
CA VAL A 164 20.14 37.46 -14.41
C VAL A 164 19.64 38.67 -13.62
N PRO A 165 19.86 39.90 -14.12
CA PRO A 165 19.59 41.12 -13.37
C PRO A 165 18.09 41.42 -13.32
N HIS A 166 17.36 40.74 -12.43
CA HIS A 166 15.97 41.06 -12.10
C HIS A 166 15.80 41.15 -10.57
N ARG A 167 15.49 42.37 -10.09
CA ARG A 167 15.34 42.74 -8.66
C ARG A 167 14.12 42.13 -7.95
N ASP A 168 13.30 41.35 -8.67
CA ASP A 168 12.02 40.82 -8.16
C ASP A 168 12.14 39.42 -7.52
N ASN A 169 13.31 38.77 -7.59
CA ASN A 169 13.53 37.42 -7.04
C ASN A 169 13.89 37.47 -5.55
N VAL A 170 13.73 36.33 -4.86
CA VAL A 170 13.87 36.23 -3.41
C VAL A 170 15.22 35.66 -2.99
N GLY A 171 15.94 36.33 -2.09
CA GLY A 171 17.27 35.95 -1.65
C GLY A 171 17.52 36.15 -0.15
N PRO A 172 18.81 36.17 0.27
CA PRO A 172 19.17 36.39 1.67
C PRO A 172 18.61 37.69 2.24
N GLY A 173 17.93 37.60 3.39
CA GLY A 173 17.32 38.75 4.07
C GLY A 173 15.90 39.09 3.60
N ASP A 174 15.43 38.52 2.49
CA ASP A 174 14.04 38.64 2.07
C ASP A 174 13.11 37.76 2.92
N VAL A 175 11.82 38.09 2.92
CA VAL A 175 10.81 37.41 3.75
C VAL A 175 9.64 36.86 2.91
N ILE A 176 9.22 35.64 3.20
CA ILE A 176 7.92 35.08 2.80
C ILE A 176 6.98 35.12 3.99
N LEU A 177 5.77 35.64 3.81
CA LEU A 177 4.74 35.62 4.86
C LEU A 177 3.67 34.56 4.56
N LEU A 178 3.36 33.76 5.57
CA LEU A 178 2.33 32.71 5.56
C LEU A 178 1.42 32.87 6.80
N PRO A 179 0.09 32.80 6.70
CA PRO A 179 -0.75 32.69 7.89
C PRO A 179 -0.49 31.40 8.70
N LEU A 180 -0.79 31.39 10.00
CA LEU A 180 -0.74 30.16 10.81
C LEU A 180 -1.73 29.08 10.33
N SER A 181 -2.75 29.46 9.55
CA SER A 181 -3.81 28.58 9.04
C SER A 181 -3.43 27.77 7.81
N GLU A 182 -2.21 27.91 7.29
CA GLU A 182 -1.83 27.33 6.02
C GLU A 182 -1.80 25.79 6.02
N HIS A 183 -2.18 25.25 4.86
CA HIS A 183 -2.01 23.84 4.54
C HIS A 183 -0.53 23.55 4.26
N ASN A 184 -0.04 22.36 4.61
CA ASN A 184 1.35 21.95 4.43
C ASN A 184 1.86 22.13 2.99
N SER A 185 1.01 21.93 1.98
CA SER A 185 1.35 22.17 0.56
C SER A 185 1.71 23.63 0.27
N ASN A 186 1.25 24.58 1.08
CA ASN A 186 1.57 26.00 0.99
C ASN A 186 2.54 26.46 2.09
N ILE A 187 3.25 25.53 2.73
CA ILE A 187 4.31 25.81 3.71
C ILE A 187 5.62 25.16 3.28
N ILE A 188 5.58 23.84 3.03
CA ILE A 188 6.78 23.03 2.82
C ILE A 188 7.58 23.46 1.59
N PRO A 189 6.96 23.77 0.41
CA PRO A 189 7.74 24.24 -0.74
C PRO A 189 8.56 25.48 -0.39
N TRP A 190 7.96 26.44 0.30
CA TRP A 190 8.65 27.64 0.75
C TRP A 190 9.77 27.34 1.74
N GLN A 191 9.58 26.40 2.67
CA GLN A 191 10.64 25.99 3.61
C GLN A 191 11.84 25.35 2.92
N LEU A 192 11.59 24.48 1.94
CA LEU A 192 12.67 23.87 1.15
C LEU A 192 13.48 24.95 0.43
N HIS A 193 12.78 25.90 -0.21
CA HIS A 193 13.41 26.97 -0.97
C HIS A 193 14.04 28.07 -0.10
N ALA A 194 13.51 28.32 1.11
CA ALA A 194 14.11 29.22 2.08
C ALA A 194 15.49 28.72 2.54
N ASN A 195 15.62 27.41 2.79
CA ASN A 195 16.90 26.80 3.16
C ASN A 195 17.98 26.98 2.07
N ASP A 196 17.59 26.92 0.79
CA ASP A 196 18.52 27.05 -0.34
C ASP A 196 18.91 28.52 -0.63
N SER A 197 17.99 29.45 -0.42
CA SER A 197 18.13 30.87 -0.77
C SER A 197 18.62 31.77 0.36
N GLY A 198 18.49 31.32 1.62
CA GLY A 198 18.75 32.14 2.80
C GLY A 198 17.66 33.16 3.13
N CYS A 199 16.48 33.07 2.49
CA CYS A 199 15.33 33.88 2.89
C CYS A 199 14.78 33.44 4.26
N ARG A 200 13.93 34.26 4.85
CA ARG A 200 13.21 33.93 6.08
C ARG A 200 11.73 33.67 5.80
N ILE A 201 11.16 32.69 6.50
CA ILE A 201 9.70 32.52 6.57
C ILE A 201 9.19 33.22 7.83
N GLY A 202 8.21 34.10 7.65
CA GLY A 202 7.43 34.73 8.72
C GLY A 202 6.03 34.16 8.75
N PHE A 203 5.53 33.88 9.96
CA PHE A 203 4.14 33.46 10.15
C PHE A 203 3.29 34.61 10.67
N ILE A 204 2.17 34.86 10.00
CA ILE A 204 1.19 35.88 10.36
C ILE A 204 0.21 35.27 11.37
N LYS A 205 -0.01 35.98 12.48
CA LYS A 205 -1.01 35.59 13.48
C LYS A 205 -2.43 35.62 12.91
N LEU A 206 -3.32 34.94 13.61
CA LEU A 206 -4.75 34.94 13.33
C LEU A 206 -5.50 35.57 14.50
N THR A 207 -6.59 36.26 14.19
CA THR A 207 -7.56 36.74 15.20
C THR A 207 -8.33 35.56 15.79
N GLU A 208 -9.13 35.79 16.84
CA GLU A 208 -9.94 34.74 17.49
C GLU A 208 -10.93 34.04 16.55
N ASP A 209 -11.29 34.70 15.46
CA ASP A 209 -12.26 34.22 14.48
C ASP A 209 -11.59 33.52 13.28
N GLY A 210 -10.26 33.39 13.32
CA GLY A 210 -9.43 32.70 12.33
C GLY A 210 -9.03 33.55 11.13
N SER A 211 -9.38 34.83 11.11
CA SER A 211 -8.96 35.76 10.07
C SER A 211 -7.50 36.15 10.25
N VAL A 212 -6.82 36.54 9.17
CA VAL A 212 -5.49 37.14 9.25
C VAL A 212 -5.53 38.38 10.17
N ASP A 213 -4.66 38.41 11.17
CA ASP A 213 -4.48 39.58 12.04
C ASP A 213 -3.81 40.70 11.23
N LEU A 214 -4.60 41.72 10.86
CA LEU A 214 -4.15 42.82 10.00
C LEU A 214 -3.10 43.71 10.68
N ASP A 215 -3.09 43.81 12.00
CA ASP A 215 -2.08 44.60 12.72
C ASP A 215 -0.74 43.87 12.71
N ASP A 216 -0.75 42.57 13.02
CA ASP A 216 0.43 41.71 12.93
C ASP A 216 0.95 41.64 11.48
N TYR A 217 0.04 41.55 10.51
CA TYR A 217 0.35 41.53 9.09
C TYR A 217 1.03 42.82 8.62
N ASN A 218 0.47 44.00 8.93
CA ASN A 218 1.07 45.29 8.61
C ASN A 218 2.46 45.43 9.26
N ARG A 219 2.59 45.06 10.53
CA ARG A 219 3.87 45.08 11.23
C ARG A 219 4.92 44.19 10.55
N LEU A 220 4.56 42.97 10.16
CA LEU A 220 5.47 42.05 9.47
C LEU A 220 5.87 42.55 8.08
N LEU A 221 4.92 43.16 7.37
CA LEU A 221 5.15 43.81 6.08
C LEU A 221 6.07 45.04 6.19
N ASP A 222 5.93 45.85 7.25
CA ASP A 222 6.75 47.06 7.45
C ASP A 222 8.18 46.74 7.94
N GLN A 223 8.33 45.67 8.73
CA GLN A 223 9.63 45.27 9.31
C GLN A 223 10.50 44.43 8.38
N GLY A 224 9.90 43.75 7.40
CA GLY A 224 10.58 42.83 6.51
C GLY A 224 10.67 43.36 5.08
N ASN A 225 11.72 42.97 4.36
CA ASN A 225 11.73 43.05 2.91
C ASN A 225 10.90 41.88 2.34
N VAL A 226 9.57 41.99 2.47
CA VAL A 226 8.64 40.93 2.10
C VAL A 226 8.54 40.85 0.58
N LYS A 227 8.85 39.68 0.01
CA LYS A 227 8.75 39.44 -1.45
C LYS A 227 7.50 38.69 -1.84
N LEU A 228 6.99 37.84 -0.95
CA LEU A 228 5.83 37.01 -1.20
C LEU A 228 4.96 36.89 0.04
N VAL A 229 3.66 37.01 -0.15
CA VAL A 229 2.63 36.61 0.80
C VAL A 229 1.89 35.43 0.17
N SER A 230 1.94 34.26 0.80
CA SER A 230 1.24 33.08 0.30
C SER A 230 0.19 32.63 1.32
N LEU A 231 -1.07 32.57 0.90
CA LEU A 231 -2.19 32.24 1.79
C LEU A 231 -3.27 31.42 1.12
N ALA A 232 -3.97 30.61 1.91
CA ALA A 232 -5.22 29.98 1.50
C ALA A 232 -6.36 31.01 1.51
N HIS A 233 -7.18 31.00 0.46
CA HIS A 233 -8.42 31.80 0.41
C HIS A 233 -9.37 31.38 1.53
N ALA A 234 -9.45 30.08 1.84
CA ALA A 234 -10.11 29.60 3.03
C ALA A 234 -9.34 28.47 3.72
N SER A 235 -9.34 28.46 5.06
CA SER A 235 -8.71 27.39 5.83
C SER A 235 -9.44 26.06 5.61
N ASN A 236 -8.69 24.99 5.32
CA ASN A 236 -9.24 23.64 5.19
C ASN A 236 -9.61 22.96 6.52
N VAL A 237 -9.42 23.66 7.64
CA VAL A 237 -9.73 23.17 9.00
C VAL A 237 -10.89 23.97 9.57
N ILE A 238 -10.72 25.28 9.73
CA ILE A 238 -11.73 26.11 10.38
C ILE A 238 -12.74 26.74 9.40
N GLY A 239 -12.51 26.65 8.08
CA GLY A 239 -13.46 27.15 7.08
C GLY A 239 -13.54 28.67 6.95
N ARG A 240 -12.72 29.44 7.69
CA ARG A 240 -12.65 30.91 7.56
C ARG A 240 -12.16 31.29 6.18
N VAL A 241 -12.97 32.08 5.46
CA VAL A 241 -12.61 32.79 4.23
C VAL A 241 -11.88 34.08 4.59
N GLN A 242 -10.77 34.38 3.90
CA GLN A 242 -9.93 35.55 4.16
C GLN A 242 -10.30 36.72 3.24
N ASP A 243 -10.22 37.96 3.73
CA ASP A 243 -10.39 39.18 2.90
C ASP A 243 -9.18 39.37 1.98
N LEU A 244 -9.23 38.72 0.82
CA LEU A 244 -8.17 38.79 -0.17
C LEU A 244 -8.00 40.22 -0.73
N SER A 245 -9.07 41.01 -0.85
CA SER A 245 -8.98 42.36 -1.39
C SER A 245 -8.09 43.24 -0.51
N THR A 246 -8.28 43.20 0.80
CA THR A 246 -7.44 43.93 1.75
C THR A 246 -6.03 43.38 1.81
N ILE A 247 -5.87 42.06 1.89
CA ILE A 247 -4.55 41.42 2.01
C ILE A 247 -3.69 41.71 0.76
N VAL A 248 -4.25 41.53 -0.45
CA VAL A 248 -3.54 41.76 -1.71
C VAL A 248 -3.15 43.22 -1.86
N ARG A 249 -4.07 44.15 -1.59
CA ARG A 249 -3.79 45.60 -1.64
C ARG A 249 -2.63 45.99 -0.71
N LEU A 250 -2.64 45.49 0.53
CA LEU A 250 -1.59 45.78 1.51
C LEU A 250 -0.23 45.18 1.11
N ALA A 251 -0.20 43.93 0.61
CA ALA A 251 1.02 43.33 0.07
C ALA A 251 1.61 44.14 -1.08
N HIS A 252 0.78 44.48 -2.07
CA HIS A 252 1.21 45.23 -3.25
C HIS A 252 1.69 46.64 -2.93
N SER A 253 1.08 47.31 -1.94
CA SER A 253 1.54 48.63 -1.49
C SER A 253 2.99 48.65 -0.98
N ARG A 254 3.54 47.46 -0.67
CA ARG A 254 4.92 47.26 -0.19
C ARG A 254 5.76 46.42 -1.15
N GLY A 255 5.27 46.22 -2.39
CA GLY A 255 5.99 45.52 -3.45
C GLY A 255 6.01 43.99 -3.34
N ALA A 256 5.31 43.40 -2.36
CA ALA A 256 5.23 41.94 -2.22
C ALA A 256 4.23 41.33 -3.21
N LYS A 257 4.55 40.18 -3.80
CA LYS A 257 3.61 39.40 -4.62
C LYS A 257 2.68 38.57 -3.74
N VAL A 258 1.52 38.16 -4.28
CA VAL A 258 0.55 37.33 -3.55
C VAL A 258 0.20 36.05 -4.28
N LEU A 259 0.37 34.91 -3.60
CA LEU A 259 -0.12 33.60 -4.03
C LEU A 259 -1.34 33.19 -3.20
N VAL A 260 -2.42 32.83 -3.89
CA VAL A 260 -3.67 32.40 -3.28
C VAL A 260 -3.91 30.91 -3.51
N ASP A 261 -4.02 30.12 -2.44
CA ASP A 261 -4.54 28.74 -2.49
C ASP A 261 -6.07 28.74 -2.40
N ALA A 262 -6.74 28.53 -3.53
CA ALA A 262 -8.19 28.54 -3.65
C ALA A 262 -8.84 27.15 -3.55
N CYS A 263 -8.09 26.12 -3.10
CA CYS A 263 -8.57 24.73 -3.09
C CYS A 263 -9.90 24.50 -2.35
N GLN A 264 -10.23 25.31 -1.34
CA GLN A 264 -11.44 25.16 -0.54
C GLN A 264 -12.55 26.16 -0.92
N THR A 265 -12.32 27.03 -1.90
CA THR A 265 -13.28 28.05 -2.33
C THR A 265 -13.77 27.84 -3.76
N LEU A 266 -12.94 27.27 -4.65
CA LEU A 266 -13.26 27.07 -6.08
C LEU A 266 -14.58 26.34 -6.37
N GLY A 267 -15.02 25.43 -5.50
CA GLY A 267 -16.28 24.69 -5.67
C GLY A 267 -17.48 25.29 -4.94
N HIS A 268 -17.28 26.39 -4.20
CA HIS A 268 -18.20 26.86 -3.17
C HIS A 268 -18.59 28.34 -3.35
N ILE A 269 -17.63 29.20 -3.70
CA ILE A 269 -17.84 30.65 -3.89
C ILE A 269 -17.24 31.12 -5.22
N PRO A 270 -17.82 32.14 -5.87
CA PRO A 270 -17.21 32.77 -7.05
C PRO A 270 -15.83 33.33 -6.75
N ILE A 271 -14.91 33.22 -7.70
CA ILE A 271 -13.56 33.79 -7.60
C ILE A 271 -13.33 34.64 -8.85
N ASP A 272 -12.91 35.88 -8.63
CA ASP A 272 -12.54 36.81 -9.68
C ASP A 272 -11.11 37.30 -9.45
N VAL A 273 -10.15 36.70 -10.16
CA VAL A 273 -8.72 37.05 -10.03
C VAL A 273 -8.42 38.46 -10.53
N SER A 274 -9.24 38.99 -11.44
CA SER A 274 -9.10 40.37 -11.93
C SER A 274 -9.48 41.37 -10.83
N SER A 275 -10.56 41.11 -10.08
CA SER A 275 -10.97 41.96 -8.95
C SER A 275 -10.06 41.81 -7.73
N ILE A 276 -9.64 40.58 -7.41
CA ILE A 276 -8.75 40.27 -6.28
C ILE A 276 -7.36 40.85 -6.55
N GLY A 277 -6.92 40.83 -7.80
CA GLY A 277 -5.62 41.35 -8.23
C GLY A 277 -4.43 40.47 -7.87
N CYS A 278 -4.63 39.26 -7.31
CA CYS A 278 -3.55 38.36 -6.91
C CYS A 278 -2.60 38.02 -8.07
N ASP A 279 -1.34 37.73 -7.74
CA ASP A 279 -0.31 37.45 -8.74
C ASP A 279 -0.31 35.98 -9.17
N PHE A 280 -0.66 35.09 -8.23
CA PHE A 280 -0.83 33.67 -8.45
C PHE A 280 -2.12 33.17 -7.78
N LEU A 281 -2.81 32.23 -8.41
CA LEU A 281 -3.90 31.47 -7.81
C LEU A 281 -3.76 30.00 -8.17
N VAL A 282 -3.94 29.11 -7.19
CA VAL A 282 -3.84 27.66 -7.40
C VAL A 282 -5.12 26.93 -7.02
N GLY A 283 -5.38 25.83 -7.72
CA GLY A 283 -6.61 25.04 -7.54
C GLY A 283 -6.41 23.56 -7.80
N SER A 284 -7.25 22.73 -7.18
CA SER A 284 -7.28 21.27 -7.39
C SER A 284 -8.69 20.82 -7.77
N ALA A 285 -8.84 20.18 -8.93
CA ALA A 285 -10.14 19.82 -9.46
C ALA A 285 -10.91 18.85 -8.55
N HIS A 286 -10.21 17.94 -7.86
CA HIS A 286 -10.82 16.92 -7.02
C HIS A 286 -11.58 17.46 -5.80
N LYS A 287 -11.42 18.73 -5.45
CA LYS A 287 -12.17 19.43 -4.40
C LYS A 287 -13.33 20.27 -4.93
N MET A 288 -13.49 20.36 -6.25
CA MET A 288 -14.57 21.07 -6.92
C MET A 288 -15.26 20.14 -7.95
N TYR A 289 -15.59 18.92 -7.50
CA TYR A 289 -16.33 17.90 -8.26
C TYR A 289 -15.61 17.29 -9.48
N GLY A 290 -14.44 17.81 -9.85
CA GLY A 290 -13.59 17.29 -10.93
C GLY A 290 -12.76 16.06 -10.55
N PRO A 291 -12.02 15.49 -11.51
CA PRO A 291 -11.20 14.29 -11.29
C PRO A 291 -9.96 14.55 -10.44
N THR A 292 -9.39 13.46 -9.91
CA THR A 292 -8.04 13.49 -9.30
C THR A 292 -6.96 13.61 -10.36
N GLY A 293 -5.78 14.09 -9.95
CA GLY A 293 -4.62 14.18 -10.84
C GLY A 293 -4.61 15.43 -11.70
N VAL A 294 -5.57 16.34 -11.59
CA VAL A 294 -5.55 17.62 -12.31
C VAL A 294 -5.86 18.79 -11.38
N GLY A 295 -5.16 19.88 -11.62
CA GLY A 295 -5.39 21.20 -11.06
C GLY A 295 -4.84 22.25 -12.01
N PHE A 296 -4.69 23.47 -11.49
CA PHE A 296 -4.14 24.56 -12.29
C PHE A 296 -3.33 25.53 -11.44
N LEU A 297 -2.45 26.25 -12.12
CA LEU A 297 -1.82 27.48 -11.67
C LEU A 297 -2.31 28.59 -12.59
N TYR A 298 -2.98 29.59 -12.02
CA TYR A 298 -3.11 30.90 -12.62
C TYR A 298 -1.92 31.75 -12.19
N ALA A 299 -1.32 32.46 -13.13
CA ALA A 299 -0.39 33.53 -12.83
C ALA A 299 -0.46 34.59 -13.92
N LYS A 300 -0.30 35.87 -13.54
CA LYS A 300 -0.32 36.98 -14.50
C LYS A 300 0.66 36.71 -15.63
N ARG A 301 0.26 36.99 -16.88
CA ARG A 301 1.06 36.70 -18.08
C ARG A 301 2.51 37.20 -17.96
N SER A 302 2.69 38.44 -17.51
CA SER A 302 4.01 39.05 -17.33
C SER A 302 4.93 38.29 -16.36
N ILE A 303 4.34 37.62 -15.35
CA ILE A 303 5.07 36.82 -14.37
C ILE A 303 5.43 35.46 -14.98
N LEU A 304 4.50 34.81 -15.69
CA LEU A 304 4.79 33.55 -16.38
C LEU A 304 5.89 33.70 -17.44
N ASP A 305 5.87 34.80 -18.18
CA ASP A 305 6.87 35.08 -19.21
C ASP A 305 8.28 35.25 -18.61
N SER A 306 8.39 35.80 -17.39
CA SER A 306 9.67 35.97 -16.68
C SER A 306 10.11 34.72 -15.91
N MET A 307 9.21 33.78 -15.65
CA MET A 307 9.50 32.53 -14.94
C MET A 307 10.26 31.53 -15.84
N ARG A 308 11.26 30.88 -15.26
CA ARG A 308 11.96 29.75 -15.91
C ARG A 308 11.11 28.47 -15.86
N PRO A 309 11.26 27.54 -16.80
CA PRO A 309 10.56 26.25 -16.72
C PRO A 309 10.90 25.47 -15.44
N HIS A 310 9.89 24.82 -14.85
CA HIS A 310 10.05 24.00 -13.64
C HIS A 310 10.58 22.59 -13.96
N ARG A 311 10.09 22.00 -15.05
CA ARG A 311 10.42 20.66 -15.53
C ARG A 311 10.82 20.73 -17.00
N GLY A 312 11.87 19.98 -17.38
CA GLY A 312 12.32 19.86 -18.76
C GLY A 312 11.78 18.60 -19.43
N GLY A 313 11.42 18.69 -20.71
CA GLY A 313 10.96 17.54 -21.50
C GLY A 313 10.31 17.96 -22.82
N GLY A 314 9.80 17.01 -23.59
CA GLY A 314 9.03 17.33 -24.80
C GLY A 314 7.71 18.04 -24.46
N GLY A 315 7.30 18.99 -25.29
CA GLY A 315 6.01 19.72 -25.15
C GLY A 315 6.13 21.13 -24.62
N MET A 316 7.25 21.43 -23.96
CA MET A 316 7.61 22.76 -23.50
C MET A 316 8.72 23.43 -24.33
N VAL A 317 9.13 22.78 -25.42
CA VAL A 317 10.19 23.23 -26.35
C VAL A 317 9.63 23.41 -27.76
N LYS A 318 10.03 24.49 -28.42
CA LYS A 318 9.83 24.74 -29.86
C LYS A 318 10.87 24.00 -30.70
N ASN A 319 12.13 24.04 -30.24
CA ASN A 319 13.28 23.46 -30.94
C ASN A 319 14.32 22.95 -29.93
N VAL A 320 15.02 21.87 -30.27
CA VAL A 320 16.10 21.30 -29.46
C VAL A 320 17.27 20.95 -30.37
N THR A 321 18.46 21.44 -30.02
CA THR A 321 19.72 21.11 -30.69
C THR A 321 20.64 20.36 -29.73
N THR A 322 21.83 19.97 -30.20
CA THR A 322 22.85 19.31 -29.37
C THR A 322 23.41 20.20 -28.25
N THR A 323 23.21 21.52 -28.31
CA THR A 323 23.83 22.48 -27.37
C THR A 323 22.84 23.45 -26.70
N ARG A 324 21.61 23.59 -27.23
CA ARG A 324 20.60 24.51 -26.70
C ARG A 324 19.19 24.03 -26.99
N PHE A 325 18.20 24.64 -26.34
CA PHE A 325 16.79 24.48 -26.66
C PHE A 325 16.09 25.83 -26.67
N GLU A 326 15.00 25.92 -27.42
CA GLU A 326 14.11 27.07 -27.50
C GLU A 326 12.78 26.70 -26.85
N LEU A 327 12.29 27.55 -25.96
CA LEU A 327 11.10 27.30 -25.16
C LEU A 327 9.81 27.61 -25.93
N GLU A 328 8.76 26.85 -25.62
CA GLU A 328 7.40 27.23 -25.96
C GLU A 328 6.98 28.52 -25.26
N ASP A 329 5.95 29.15 -25.83
CA ASP A 329 5.27 30.27 -25.18
C ASP A 329 4.47 29.76 -23.97
N VAL A 330 4.20 30.64 -23.00
CA VAL A 330 3.34 30.26 -21.87
C VAL A 330 1.89 30.11 -22.38
N PRO A 331 1.15 29.08 -21.91
CA PRO A 331 1.42 28.27 -20.72
C PRO A 331 2.22 26.99 -20.98
N HIS A 332 2.38 26.55 -22.23
CA HIS A 332 2.98 25.25 -22.59
C HIS A 332 4.42 25.07 -22.10
N ARG A 333 5.16 26.17 -21.91
CA ARG A 333 6.48 26.19 -21.23
C ARG A 333 6.50 25.43 -19.89
N PHE A 334 5.38 25.37 -19.18
CA PHE A 334 5.26 24.73 -17.86
C PHE A 334 4.56 23.36 -17.90
N GLU A 335 4.13 22.89 -19.07
CA GLU A 335 3.38 21.64 -19.27
C GLU A 335 4.27 20.59 -19.95
N SER A 336 5.35 20.19 -19.28
CA SER A 336 6.30 19.22 -19.84
C SER A 336 5.71 17.79 -19.89
N GLY A 337 5.89 17.11 -21.02
CA GLY A 337 5.45 15.74 -21.24
C GLY A 337 4.06 15.65 -21.89
N THR A 338 3.53 14.43 -21.98
CA THR A 338 2.13 14.22 -22.40
C THR A 338 1.21 14.67 -21.25
N PRO A 339 0.27 15.59 -21.49
CA PRO A 339 -0.61 16.09 -20.44
C PRO A 339 -1.69 15.07 -20.06
N GLN A 340 -2.36 15.32 -18.95
CA GLN A 340 -3.47 14.50 -18.45
C GLN A 340 -4.78 14.86 -19.17
N VAL A 341 -4.83 14.60 -20.48
CA VAL A 341 -5.89 15.09 -21.39
C VAL A 341 -7.29 14.73 -20.88
N ALA A 342 -7.52 13.47 -20.53
CA ALA A 342 -8.83 13.02 -20.05
C ALA A 342 -9.24 13.73 -18.75
N GLN A 343 -8.30 13.92 -17.83
CA GLN A 343 -8.55 14.60 -16.56
C GLN A 343 -8.85 16.08 -16.78
N VAL A 344 -8.13 16.75 -17.69
CA VAL A 344 -8.40 18.16 -18.06
C VAL A 344 -9.79 18.31 -18.68
N ILE A 345 -10.20 17.39 -19.55
CA ILE A 345 -11.57 17.38 -20.10
C ILE A 345 -12.61 17.15 -19.00
N GLY A 346 -12.38 16.20 -18.10
CA GLY A 346 -13.24 15.98 -16.94
C GLY A 346 -13.29 17.18 -15.98
N PHE A 347 -12.19 17.94 -15.85
CA PHE A 347 -12.16 19.17 -15.07
C PHE A 347 -13.02 20.27 -15.71
N SER A 348 -12.95 20.44 -17.03
CA SER A 348 -13.87 21.33 -17.75
C SER A 348 -15.33 21.00 -17.49
N ALA A 349 -15.70 19.71 -17.58
CA ALA A 349 -17.07 19.28 -17.31
C ALA A 349 -17.53 19.57 -15.87
N ALA A 350 -16.61 19.57 -14.89
CA ALA A 350 -16.92 19.96 -13.52
C ALA A 350 -17.20 21.47 -13.40
N ILE A 351 -16.46 22.30 -14.14
CA ILE A 351 -16.68 23.74 -14.23
C ILE A 351 -18.04 24.03 -14.87
N ASP A 352 -18.36 23.36 -15.98
CA ASP A 352 -19.65 23.55 -16.65
C ASP A 352 -20.82 23.12 -15.74
N PHE A 353 -20.68 21.99 -15.04
CA PHE A 353 -21.64 21.55 -14.02
C PHE A 353 -21.87 22.59 -12.91
N LEU A 354 -20.81 23.20 -12.39
CA LEU A 354 -20.90 24.27 -11.39
C LEU A 354 -21.55 25.54 -11.95
N ARG A 355 -21.22 25.90 -13.20
CA ARG A 355 -21.75 27.09 -13.89
C ARG A 355 -23.25 26.95 -14.16
N ASP A 356 -23.69 25.76 -14.58
CA ASP A 356 -25.10 25.46 -14.86
C ASP A 356 -26.00 25.61 -13.62
N ILE A 357 -25.48 25.22 -12.45
CA ILE A 357 -26.18 25.41 -11.17
C ILE A 357 -26.10 26.89 -10.75
N GLY A 358 -24.88 27.43 -10.77
CA GLY A 358 -24.50 28.75 -10.32
C GLY A 358 -23.94 28.74 -8.89
N LEU A 359 -22.68 29.18 -8.73
CA LEU A 359 -21.97 29.20 -7.45
C LEU A 359 -22.69 30.00 -6.37
N SER A 360 -23.36 31.11 -6.69
CA SER A 360 -24.13 31.87 -5.70
C SER A 360 -25.29 31.07 -5.09
N LYS A 361 -25.92 30.17 -5.87
CA LYS A 361 -26.97 29.28 -5.34
C LYS A 361 -26.38 28.16 -4.49
N ILE A 362 -25.22 27.63 -4.90
CA ILE A 362 -24.48 26.62 -4.12
C ILE A 362 -24.08 27.22 -2.78
N ALA A 363 -23.47 28.40 -2.77
CA ALA A 363 -23.13 29.16 -1.58
C ALA A 363 -24.37 29.36 -0.67
N ALA A 364 -25.47 29.90 -1.19
CA ALA A 364 -26.67 30.12 -0.37
C ALA A 364 -27.18 28.83 0.30
N TYR A 365 -27.19 27.71 -0.42
CA TYR A 365 -27.59 26.41 0.11
C TYR A 365 -26.60 25.86 1.16
N GLU A 366 -25.32 25.92 0.86
CA GLU A 366 -24.26 25.46 1.77
C GLU A 366 -24.20 26.32 3.05
N ARG A 367 -24.52 27.61 2.97
CA ARG A 367 -24.63 28.52 4.12
C ARG A 367 -25.70 28.05 5.09
N GLU A 368 -26.88 27.70 4.58
CA GLU A 368 -27.99 27.20 5.40
C GLU A 368 -27.58 25.92 6.13
N LEU A 369 -26.99 24.96 5.40
CA LEU A 369 -26.54 23.70 5.98
C LEU A 369 -25.40 23.90 6.99
N LEU A 370 -24.44 24.76 6.68
CA LEU A 370 -23.31 25.08 7.55
C LEU A 370 -23.78 25.74 8.85
N SER A 371 -24.65 26.74 8.76
CA SER A 371 -25.27 27.40 9.94
C SER A 371 -25.97 26.36 10.81
N TYR A 372 -26.80 25.53 10.19
CA TYR A 372 -27.55 24.51 10.90
C TYR A 372 -26.64 23.49 11.58
N LEU A 373 -25.66 22.94 10.85
CA LEU A 373 -24.69 21.98 11.39
C LEU A 373 -23.95 22.58 12.58
N ARG A 374 -23.44 23.81 12.43
CA ARG A 374 -22.70 24.52 13.48
C ARG A 374 -23.55 24.67 14.73
N ASP A 375 -24.78 25.18 14.60
CA ASP A 375 -25.68 25.38 15.73
C ASP A 375 -25.97 24.08 16.49
N GLN A 376 -26.08 22.96 15.78
CA GLN A 376 -26.26 21.66 16.43
C GLN A 376 -24.98 21.17 17.11
N LEU A 377 -23.81 21.36 16.49
CA LEU A 377 -22.52 20.95 17.07
C LEU A 377 -22.14 21.76 18.31
N CYS A 378 -22.40 23.07 18.33
CA CYS A 378 -22.13 23.93 19.49
C CYS A 378 -22.87 23.47 20.77
N LYS A 379 -23.95 22.71 20.65
CA LYS A 379 -24.69 22.15 21.81
C LYS A 379 -23.97 20.97 22.47
N VAL A 380 -23.07 20.29 21.76
CA VAL A 380 -22.51 18.99 22.16
C VAL A 380 -20.98 18.93 22.10
N ALA A 381 -20.34 19.86 21.42
CA ALA A 381 -18.91 19.87 21.13
C ALA A 381 -18.32 21.29 21.24
N THR A 382 -17.02 21.36 21.48
CA THR A 382 -16.22 22.57 21.31
C THR A 382 -15.95 22.74 19.82
N VAL A 383 -16.53 23.78 19.22
CA VAL A 383 -16.40 24.07 17.78
C VAL A 383 -15.33 25.13 17.56
N TYR A 384 -14.37 24.84 16.69
CA TYR A 384 -13.22 25.71 16.38
C TYR A 384 -13.45 26.60 15.16
N SER A 385 -14.32 26.19 14.25
CA SER A 385 -14.73 27.06 13.14
C SER A 385 -15.42 28.31 13.71
N PRO A 386 -15.30 29.48 13.08
CA PRO A 386 -15.98 30.68 13.54
C PRO A 386 -17.49 30.64 13.26
N ALA A 387 -18.22 31.60 13.83
CA ALA A 387 -19.58 31.87 13.40
C ALA A 387 -19.57 32.43 11.96
N LEU A 388 -20.65 32.17 11.23
CA LEU A 388 -20.87 32.81 9.93
C LEU A 388 -21.00 34.32 10.14
N ASP A 389 -20.32 35.10 9.30
CA ASP A 389 -20.51 36.54 9.27
C ASP A 389 -21.91 36.83 8.70
N PRO A 390 -22.80 37.48 9.47
CA PRO A 390 -24.13 37.84 8.98
C PRO A 390 -24.08 38.84 7.80
N ASN A 391 -22.99 39.58 7.64
CA ASN A 391 -22.81 40.62 6.62
C ASN A 391 -22.01 40.17 5.39
N SER A 392 -21.50 38.94 5.38
CA SER A 392 -20.79 38.35 4.24
C SER A 392 -21.48 37.09 3.76
N ASP A 393 -21.69 36.99 2.45
CA ASP A 393 -22.21 35.77 1.82
C ASP A 393 -21.10 34.74 1.57
N GLU A 394 -19.82 35.12 1.72
CA GLU A 394 -18.68 34.24 1.50
C GLU A 394 -18.44 33.32 2.69
N HIS A 395 -18.41 32.02 2.42
CA HIS A 395 -18.16 31.01 3.43
C HIS A 395 -17.62 29.74 2.76
N CYS A 396 -16.99 28.88 3.57
CA CYS A 396 -16.59 27.54 3.17
C CYS A 396 -17.29 26.55 4.10
N PRO A 397 -17.98 25.51 3.59
CA PRO A 397 -18.83 24.62 4.40
C PRO A 397 -18.03 23.60 5.23
N ILE A 398 -17.11 24.06 6.08
CA ILE A 398 -16.22 23.25 6.91
C ILE A 398 -16.43 23.60 8.39
N VAL A 399 -16.66 22.57 9.21
CA VAL A 399 -16.73 22.67 10.67
C VAL A 399 -15.72 21.72 11.31
N SER A 400 -14.72 22.28 12.00
CA SER A 400 -13.83 21.54 12.88
C SER A 400 -14.29 21.64 14.34
N PHE A 401 -14.27 20.53 15.07
CA PHE A 401 -14.73 20.45 16.44
C PHE A 401 -14.05 19.31 17.23
N ASN A 402 -14.16 19.33 18.55
CA ASN A 402 -13.84 18.21 19.44
C ASN A 402 -14.92 18.05 20.51
N VAL A 403 -15.00 16.84 21.07
CA VAL A 403 -15.89 16.54 22.19
C VAL A 403 -15.03 16.31 23.43
N ASP A 404 -15.35 17.03 24.50
CA ASP A 404 -14.52 17.05 25.69
C ASP A 404 -14.33 15.64 26.27
N GLY A 405 -13.07 15.29 26.54
CA GLY A 405 -12.70 14.00 27.13
C GLY A 405 -12.76 12.80 26.18
N VAL A 406 -12.98 13.00 24.88
CA VAL A 406 -13.03 11.91 23.88
C VAL A 406 -12.09 12.22 22.70
N SER A 407 -11.32 11.22 22.28
CA SER A 407 -10.43 11.36 21.12
C SER A 407 -11.20 11.59 19.82
N ALA A 408 -10.72 12.51 18.99
CA ALA A 408 -11.25 12.75 17.64
C ALA A 408 -11.26 11.46 16.79
N PHE A 409 -10.22 10.63 16.89
CA PHE A 409 -10.13 9.37 16.16
C PHE A 409 -11.18 8.35 16.58
N ASP A 410 -11.49 8.27 17.88
CA ASP A 410 -12.50 7.35 18.41
C ASP A 410 -13.91 7.72 17.93
N ILE A 411 -14.22 9.02 17.89
CA ILE A 411 -15.51 9.49 17.37
C ILE A 411 -15.60 9.26 15.86
N ALA A 412 -14.55 9.55 15.09
CA ALA A 412 -14.54 9.28 13.65
C ALA A 412 -14.76 7.79 13.36
N ALA A 413 -14.11 6.92 14.13
CA ALA A 413 -14.29 5.48 14.07
C ALA A 413 -15.71 5.02 14.39
N LEU A 414 -16.32 5.58 15.44
CA LEU A 414 -17.71 5.30 15.82
C LEU A 414 -18.70 5.78 14.77
N LEU A 415 -18.48 6.94 14.16
CA LEU A 415 -19.31 7.46 13.09
C LEU A 415 -19.21 6.59 11.83
N ALA A 416 -18.02 6.06 11.53
CA ALA A 416 -17.83 5.14 10.42
C ALA A 416 -18.64 3.85 10.56
N THR A 417 -18.87 3.32 11.78
CA THR A 417 -19.73 2.14 11.97
C THR A 417 -21.21 2.39 11.64
N HIS A 418 -21.60 3.67 11.53
CA HIS A 418 -22.93 4.12 11.14
C HIS A 418 -22.96 4.66 9.70
N ASN A 419 -21.93 4.38 8.89
CA ASN A 419 -21.76 4.89 7.53
C ASN A 419 -21.74 6.44 7.45
N ILE A 420 -21.24 7.11 8.48
CA ILE A 420 -21.01 8.57 8.47
C ILE A 420 -19.51 8.81 8.29
N ALA A 421 -19.12 9.26 7.10
CA ALA A 421 -17.73 9.50 6.74
C ALA A 421 -17.31 10.93 7.12
N VAL A 422 -16.54 11.04 8.20
CA VAL A 422 -15.86 12.28 8.65
C VAL A 422 -14.35 12.07 8.69
N ARG A 423 -13.57 13.12 8.98
CA ARG A 423 -12.12 13.01 9.13
C ARG A 423 -11.66 13.43 10.51
N ALA A 424 -10.71 12.69 11.08
CA ALA A 424 -9.97 13.06 12.28
C ALA A 424 -8.47 13.25 11.96
N GLY A 425 -7.82 14.17 12.67
CA GLY A 425 -6.36 14.38 12.61
C GLY A 425 -5.98 15.85 12.61
N GLN A 426 -4.84 16.16 11.99
CA GLN A 426 -4.34 17.54 11.82
C GLN A 426 -4.66 18.14 10.44
N HIS A 427 -5.31 17.35 9.57
CA HIS A 427 -5.77 17.79 8.24
C HIS A 427 -4.68 18.49 7.40
N CYS A 428 -3.42 18.08 7.54
CA CYS A 428 -2.28 18.71 6.89
C CYS A 428 -2.12 20.21 7.22
N ALA A 429 -2.54 20.66 8.40
CA ALA A 429 -2.39 22.02 8.92
C ALA A 429 -1.84 21.95 10.36
N HIS A 430 -0.60 21.47 10.49
CA HIS A 430 0.00 21.13 11.78
C HIS A 430 0.23 22.38 12.65
N ILE A 431 0.67 23.47 12.01
CA ILE A 431 0.93 24.76 12.67
C ILE A 431 -0.38 25.32 13.24
N LEU A 432 -1.46 25.31 12.47
CA LEU A 432 -2.79 25.73 12.94
C LEU A 432 -3.24 24.95 14.18
N HIS A 433 -3.08 23.62 14.19
CA HIS A 433 -3.46 22.78 15.33
C HIS A 433 -2.64 23.08 16.58
N ARG A 434 -1.32 23.18 16.43
CA ARG A 434 -0.38 23.38 17.55
C ARG A 434 -0.42 24.80 18.10
N ASP A 435 -0.33 25.80 17.22
CA ASP A 435 0.00 27.18 17.61
C ASP A 435 -1.24 28.06 17.78
N TYR A 436 -2.32 27.76 17.06
CA TYR A 436 -3.56 28.54 17.11
C TYR A 436 -4.66 27.82 17.90
N LEU A 437 -5.07 26.62 17.46
CA LEU A 437 -6.13 25.84 18.12
C LEU A 437 -5.70 25.25 19.46
N LYS A 438 -4.38 25.02 19.63
CA LYS A 438 -3.77 24.40 20.81
C LYS A 438 -4.38 23.02 21.14
N VAL A 439 -4.61 22.22 20.10
CA VAL A 439 -5.09 20.83 20.20
C VAL A 439 -4.29 19.92 19.28
N ASP A 440 -4.06 18.68 19.71
CA ASP A 440 -3.29 17.73 18.91
C ASP A 440 -4.01 17.36 17.60
N HIS A 441 -5.32 17.14 17.69
CA HIS A 441 -6.16 16.68 16.59
C HIS A 441 -7.56 17.28 16.70
N SER A 442 -8.24 17.43 15.55
CA SER A 442 -9.67 17.76 15.51
C SER A 442 -10.47 16.75 14.69
N LEU A 443 -11.78 16.69 14.93
CA LEU A 443 -12.73 16.17 13.94
C LEU A 443 -13.04 17.29 12.95
N ARG A 444 -13.29 16.90 11.70
CA ARG A 444 -13.76 17.80 10.65
C ARG A 444 -14.93 17.18 9.90
N VAL A 445 -16.02 17.94 9.86
CA VAL A 445 -17.14 17.75 8.94
C VAL A 445 -17.02 18.82 7.86
N SER A 446 -17.20 18.42 6.62
CA SER A 446 -17.17 19.31 5.46
C SER A 446 -18.32 18.94 4.54
N LEU A 447 -19.16 19.90 4.20
CA LEU A 447 -20.37 19.70 3.40
C LEU A 447 -20.08 20.04 1.92
N ALA A 448 -21.02 19.66 1.07
CA ALA A 448 -21.04 19.92 -0.35
C ALA A 448 -22.50 20.05 -0.83
N LEU A 449 -22.70 20.43 -2.09
CA LEU A 449 -24.02 20.66 -2.69
C LEU A 449 -24.99 19.46 -2.62
N TYR A 450 -24.46 18.23 -2.53
CA TYR A 450 -25.29 17.02 -2.42
C TYR A 450 -25.63 16.63 -0.98
N ASN A 451 -25.04 17.29 0.02
CA ASN A 451 -25.40 17.04 1.41
C ASN A 451 -26.76 17.64 1.75
N THR A 452 -27.38 17.16 2.83
CA THR A 452 -28.71 17.59 3.24
C THR A 452 -28.81 17.87 4.72
N ARG A 453 -29.83 18.64 5.11
CA ARG A 453 -30.23 18.79 6.51
C ARG A 453 -30.64 17.46 7.13
N GLY A 454 -31.31 16.60 6.35
CA GLY A 454 -31.67 15.24 6.76
C GLY A 454 -30.45 14.37 7.11
N GLU A 455 -29.32 14.55 6.41
CA GLU A 455 -28.05 13.88 6.74
C GLU A 455 -27.39 14.46 8.01
N ILE A 456 -27.58 15.75 8.30
CA ILE A 456 -27.12 16.39 9.56
C ILE A 456 -27.95 15.90 10.76
N ASP A 457 -29.27 15.81 10.59
CA ASP A 457 -30.23 15.40 11.62
C ASP A 457 -30.39 13.89 11.78
N ASP A 458 -30.10 13.11 10.75
CA ASP A 458 -30.44 11.69 10.52
C ASP A 458 -31.86 11.27 10.98
N ARG A 459 -32.90 11.71 10.24
CA ARG A 459 -34.31 11.33 10.41
C ARG A 459 -34.81 10.22 9.45
N ARG A 460 -33.95 9.34 8.95
CA ARG A 460 -34.41 8.25 8.05
C ARG A 460 -35.24 7.19 8.80
N PRO A 461 -36.38 6.71 8.25
CA PRO A 461 -37.14 5.61 8.84
C PRO A 461 -36.39 4.28 8.64
N PHE A 462 -35.89 3.70 9.72
CA PHE A 462 -35.25 2.38 9.69
C PHE A 462 -36.31 1.28 9.81
N THR A 463 -36.53 0.53 8.73
CA THR A 463 -37.16 -0.80 8.80
C THR A 463 -36.10 -1.84 9.19
N HIS A 464 -36.34 -2.53 10.31
CA HIS A 464 -35.51 -3.52 11.01
C HIS A 464 -34.65 -2.93 12.13
N GLY A 465 -35.14 -3.13 13.36
CA GLY A 465 -34.73 -2.40 14.55
C GLY A 465 -33.33 -2.71 15.03
N VAL A 466 -32.47 -1.68 15.00
CA VAL A 466 -31.41 -1.41 15.97
C VAL A 466 -31.15 0.12 15.96
N CYS A 467 -31.34 0.76 17.12
CA CYS A 467 -30.86 2.10 17.54
C CYS A 467 -30.87 3.30 16.57
N THR A 468 -31.83 4.22 16.78
CA THR A 468 -31.73 5.66 16.43
C THR A 468 -30.44 6.31 16.97
N MET A 469 -29.54 6.77 16.10
CA MET A 469 -28.35 7.56 16.48
C MET A 469 -27.98 8.59 15.39
N THR A 470 -28.33 9.86 15.62
CA THR A 470 -27.99 11.03 14.78
C THR A 470 -26.62 11.59 15.19
N LEU A 471 -25.82 12.25 14.33
CA LEU A 471 -24.50 12.82 14.71
C LEU A 471 -24.53 13.56 16.07
N THR A 472 -25.48 14.46 16.28
CA THR A 472 -25.61 15.25 17.52
C THR A 472 -26.17 14.46 18.70
N ARG A 473 -27.18 13.60 18.52
CA ARG A 473 -27.64 12.68 19.60
C ARG A 473 -26.61 11.62 19.97
N SER A 474 -25.76 11.17 19.05
CA SER A 474 -24.64 10.26 19.31
C SER A 474 -23.65 10.92 20.26
N LEU A 475 -23.28 12.17 19.98
CA LEU A 475 -22.41 12.97 20.84
C LEU A 475 -23.07 13.32 22.18
N ALA A 476 -24.36 13.70 22.20
CA ALA A 476 -25.11 13.99 23.42
C ALA A 476 -25.30 12.75 24.31
N ARG A 477 -25.50 11.56 23.74
CA ARG A 477 -25.58 10.29 24.50
C ARG A 477 -24.23 9.89 25.09
N LEU A 478 -23.13 10.12 24.38
CA LEU A 478 -21.77 9.95 24.92
C LEU A 478 -21.54 10.87 26.12
N LYS A 479 -22.04 12.11 26.07
CA LYS A 479 -21.93 13.09 27.17
C LYS A 479 -22.86 12.78 28.37
N SER A 480 -24.06 12.27 28.14
CA SER A 480 -25.08 12.02 29.19
C SER A 480 -24.99 10.64 29.87
N ARG A 481 -24.39 9.63 29.24
CA ARG A 481 -24.13 8.32 29.88
C ARG A 481 -22.84 8.35 30.72
N SER A 482 -22.91 9.10 31.82
CA SER A 482 -21.92 9.12 32.89
C SER A 482 -21.70 7.81 33.71
N PRO A 483 -22.33 6.63 33.43
CA PRO A 483 -21.91 5.38 34.08
C PRO A 483 -20.83 4.60 33.32
N TYR A 484 -20.74 4.71 31.98
CA TYR A 484 -19.77 3.93 31.20
C TYR A 484 -18.34 4.48 31.27
N LEU A 485 -18.18 5.75 31.65
CA LEU A 485 -16.90 6.36 32.02
C LEU A 485 -16.38 5.89 33.41
N GLY A 486 -17.26 5.38 34.28
CA GLY A 486 -16.89 4.82 35.57
C GLY A 486 -16.11 3.50 35.47
N PHE A 487 -16.39 2.70 34.43
CA PHE A 487 -15.65 1.46 34.17
C PHE A 487 -14.20 1.72 33.75
N PHE A 488 -13.93 2.86 33.09
CA PHE A 488 -12.59 3.28 32.67
C PHE A 488 -11.82 4.06 33.75
N ARG A 489 -12.49 4.63 34.76
CA ARG A 489 -11.84 5.38 35.85
C ARG A 489 -11.36 4.51 37.02
N ASN A 490 -11.95 3.33 37.25
CA ASN A 490 -11.68 2.50 38.43
C ASN A 490 -10.84 1.23 38.17
N THR A 491 -10.24 1.07 36.99
CA THR A 491 -9.18 0.08 36.78
C THR A 491 -7.81 0.67 37.18
N PRO A 492 -6.85 -0.09 37.73
CA PRO A 492 -5.63 0.44 38.37
C PRO A 492 -4.59 1.06 37.41
N PHE A 493 -5.00 1.58 36.25
CA PHE A 493 -4.12 2.01 35.17
C PHE A 493 -4.12 3.52 34.90
N TYR A 494 -4.85 4.33 35.68
CA TYR A 494 -4.87 5.78 35.52
C TYR A 494 -4.09 6.49 36.64
N ARG A 495 -2.75 6.49 36.54
CA ARG A 495 -1.91 7.51 37.16
C ARG A 495 -1.11 8.24 36.08
N ARG A 496 -1.12 9.57 36.22
CA ARG A 496 -0.43 10.58 35.42
C ARG A 496 0.98 10.16 34.97
N SER A 497 1.16 10.06 33.66
CA SER A 497 2.36 10.49 32.93
C SER A 497 1.97 10.66 31.46
N GLY A 498 2.37 11.77 30.86
CA GLY A 498 1.97 12.16 29.50
C GLY A 498 2.43 11.18 28.42
N GLY A 499 1.72 11.22 27.29
CA GLY A 499 2.16 10.63 26.04
C GLY A 499 2.11 9.10 25.97
N ASP A 500 0.92 8.51 26.03
CA ASP A 500 0.70 7.14 25.54
C ASP A 500 -0.79 6.94 25.19
N SER A 501 -1.15 7.26 23.95
CA SER A 501 -2.42 6.80 23.35
C SER A 501 -2.27 5.33 22.97
N ILE A 502 -2.38 4.45 23.96
CA ILE A 502 -2.54 3.00 23.79
C ILE A 502 -4.04 2.71 23.76
N LEU A 503 -4.72 3.04 22.66
CA LEU A 503 -6.03 2.46 22.36
C LEU A 503 -5.90 1.48 21.19
N ARG A 504 -5.61 0.25 21.62
CA ARG A 504 -6.25 -1.00 21.21
C ARG A 504 -6.75 -1.01 19.77
N VAL A 505 -6.01 -1.69 18.91
CA VAL A 505 -6.31 -1.84 17.50
C VAL A 505 -7.68 -2.50 17.35
N ASN A 506 -8.70 -1.70 17.05
CA ASN A 506 -10.01 -2.22 16.72
C ASN A 506 -9.91 -2.88 15.33
N PRO A 507 -10.16 -4.20 15.21
CA PRO A 507 -10.05 -4.95 13.96
C PRO A 507 -10.83 -4.33 12.79
N ARG A 508 -11.87 -3.54 13.06
CA ARG A 508 -12.75 -2.96 12.04
C ARG A 508 -12.25 -1.63 11.47
N LEU A 509 -11.17 -1.04 12.00
CA LEU A 509 -10.78 0.35 11.72
C LEU A 509 -9.53 0.53 10.87
N VAL A 510 -8.75 -0.52 10.60
CA VAL A 510 -7.61 -0.44 9.69
C VAL A 510 -7.97 -1.14 8.39
N PRO A 511 -8.05 -0.43 7.25
CA PRO A 511 -8.20 -1.08 5.96
C PRO A 511 -7.06 -2.09 5.82
N SER A 512 -7.39 -3.35 5.54
CA SER A 512 -6.42 -4.44 5.53
C SER A 512 -5.21 -4.12 4.62
N LYS A 513 -5.42 -3.45 3.48
CA LYS A 513 -4.34 -2.98 2.59
C LYS A 513 -3.38 -1.93 3.19
N GLN A 514 -3.79 -1.15 4.18
CA GLN A 514 -2.94 -0.17 4.85
C GLN A 514 -2.15 -0.76 6.02
N LEU A 515 -2.69 -1.79 6.68
CA LEU A 515 -2.04 -2.45 7.81
C LEU A 515 -0.70 -3.05 7.38
N GLY A 516 -0.67 -3.85 6.32
CA GLY A 516 0.56 -4.51 5.85
C GLY A 516 1.65 -3.51 5.45
N LYS A 517 1.28 -2.43 4.75
CA LYS A 517 2.22 -1.34 4.41
C LYS A 517 2.75 -0.64 5.65
N THR A 518 1.91 -0.43 6.65
CA THR A 518 2.28 0.21 7.92
C THR A 518 3.22 -0.68 8.72
N LEU A 519 2.90 -1.98 8.84
CA LEU A 519 3.74 -2.96 9.52
C LEU A 519 5.11 -3.12 8.84
N LEU A 520 5.16 -3.17 7.50
CA LEU A 520 6.41 -3.20 6.74
C LEU A 520 7.25 -1.93 6.96
N ARG A 521 6.61 -0.76 6.97
CA ARG A 521 7.28 0.53 7.21
C ARG A 521 7.81 0.63 8.64
N ILE A 522 7.06 0.13 9.62
CA ILE A 522 7.48 0.00 11.02
C ILE A 522 8.72 -0.90 11.14
N GLY A 523 8.76 -2.03 10.42
CA GLY A 523 9.94 -2.91 10.38
C GLY A 523 11.19 -2.26 9.78
N THR A 524 11.04 -1.23 8.93
CA THR A 524 12.18 -0.48 8.35
C THR A 524 12.68 0.69 9.21
N LEU A 525 11.94 1.11 10.23
CA LEU A 525 12.21 2.33 11.00
C LEU A 525 13.11 2.14 12.24
N GLY A 526 13.79 0.99 12.38
CA GLY A 526 14.72 0.76 13.49
C GLY A 526 14.08 0.79 14.88
N MET A 527 12.79 0.41 14.96
CA MET A 527 12.02 0.45 16.20
C MET A 527 12.50 -0.62 17.19
N ASP A 528 12.36 -0.33 18.50
CA ASP A 528 12.71 -1.27 19.57
C ASP A 528 11.96 -2.61 19.45
N ARG A 529 12.71 -3.71 19.57
CA ARG A 529 12.22 -5.09 19.39
C ARG A 529 11.09 -5.42 20.36
N ALA A 530 11.17 -4.95 21.61
CA ALA A 530 10.12 -5.18 22.62
C ALA A 530 8.82 -4.40 22.34
N LYS A 531 8.88 -3.31 21.58
CA LYS A 531 7.69 -2.57 21.12
C LYS A 531 7.05 -3.26 19.92
N LEU A 532 7.86 -3.72 18.97
CA LEU A 532 7.41 -4.51 17.82
C LEU A 532 6.73 -5.81 18.23
N GLU A 533 7.28 -6.52 19.22
CA GLU A 533 6.65 -7.73 19.77
C GLU A 533 5.26 -7.43 20.35
N ARG A 534 5.13 -6.34 21.12
CA ARG A 534 3.82 -5.90 21.64
C ARG A 534 2.84 -5.53 20.54
N ILE A 535 3.30 -4.89 19.47
CA ILE A 535 2.46 -4.56 18.31
C ILE A 535 1.97 -5.84 17.63
N LEU A 536 2.85 -6.81 17.39
CA LEU A 536 2.48 -8.07 16.75
C LEU A 536 1.50 -8.88 17.60
N ILE A 537 1.72 -8.98 18.92
CA ILE A 537 0.77 -9.61 19.86
C ILE A 537 -0.57 -8.89 19.82
N THR A 538 -0.57 -7.55 19.79
CA THR A 538 -1.80 -6.74 19.74
C THR A 538 -2.54 -6.95 18.42
N CYS A 539 -1.83 -6.96 17.28
CA CYS A 539 -2.40 -7.28 15.98
C CYS A 539 -3.04 -8.68 15.98
N ALA A 540 -2.34 -9.66 16.52
CA ALA A 540 -2.83 -11.04 16.58
C ALA A 540 -4.06 -11.20 17.48
N THR A 541 -3.99 -10.67 18.71
CA THR A 541 -5.03 -10.84 19.73
C THR A 541 -6.25 -9.94 19.52
N GLN A 542 -6.06 -8.72 19.02
CA GLN A 542 -7.14 -7.75 18.86
C GLN A 542 -7.65 -7.70 17.43
N MET A 543 -6.79 -7.83 16.42
CA MET A 543 -7.23 -7.72 15.03
C MET A 543 -7.62 -9.05 14.40
N GLY A 544 -7.36 -10.17 15.07
CA GLY A 544 -7.20 -11.44 14.38
C GLY A 544 -8.35 -11.85 13.46
N GLN A 545 -9.61 -11.61 13.82
CA GLN A 545 -10.73 -11.89 12.90
C GLN A 545 -10.76 -11.00 11.63
N ALA A 546 -10.09 -9.86 11.61
CA ALA A 546 -10.00 -8.93 10.49
C ALA A 546 -8.65 -8.96 9.74
N LEU A 547 -7.68 -9.78 10.16
CA LEU A 547 -6.46 -10.01 9.39
C LEU A 547 -6.79 -10.85 8.16
N ASP A 548 -6.68 -10.25 6.97
CA ASP A 548 -6.71 -10.98 5.70
C ASP A 548 -5.40 -11.76 5.48
N ASP A 549 -5.39 -12.68 4.51
CA ASP A 549 -4.26 -13.57 4.22
C ASP A 549 -2.94 -12.81 3.99
N VAL A 550 -3.03 -11.65 3.34
CA VAL A 550 -1.88 -10.80 2.99
C VAL A 550 -1.23 -10.20 4.24
N ASN A 551 -2.04 -9.68 5.15
CA ASN A 551 -1.53 -9.12 6.41
C ASN A 551 -1.00 -10.20 7.34
N LEU A 552 -1.65 -11.36 7.37
CA LEU A 552 -1.20 -12.49 8.17
C LEU A 552 0.19 -12.97 7.71
N SER A 553 0.38 -13.12 6.40
CA SER A 553 1.69 -13.44 5.80
C SER A 553 2.74 -12.34 6.09
N THR A 554 2.32 -11.06 6.04
CA THR A 554 3.20 -9.92 6.38
C THR A 554 3.67 -9.95 7.84
N CYS A 555 2.78 -10.26 8.78
CA CYS A 555 3.12 -10.41 10.20
C CYS A 555 4.14 -11.53 10.43
N LEU A 556 3.91 -12.71 9.82
CA LEU A 556 4.84 -13.84 9.90
C LEU A 556 6.19 -13.51 9.26
N SER A 557 6.20 -12.85 8.11
CA SER A 557 7.42 -12.40 7.44
C SER A 557 8.24 -11.42 8.28
N LEU A 558 7.59 -10.50 8.99
CA LEU A 558 8.26 -9.59 9.93
C LEU A 558 8.86 -10.32 11.12
N MET A 559 8.16 -11.33 11.67
CA MET A 559 8.71 -12.16 12.75
C MET A 559 10.00 -12.88 12.31
N VAL A 560 10.03 -13.42 11.10
CA VAL A 560 11.22 -14.05 10.51
C VAL A 560 12.34 -13.03 10.31
N ARG A 561 12.06 -11.92 9.64
CA ARG A 561 13.07 -10.90 9.28
C ARG A 561 13.70 -10.26 10.51
N LEU A 562 12.93 -10.04 11.57
CA LEU A 562 13.37 -9.39 12.80
C LEU A 562 13.80 -10.40 13.89
N GLN A 563 13.83 -11.69 13.57
CA GLN A 563 14.24 -12.76 14.48
C GLN A 563 13.44 -12.78 15.79
N ILE A 564 12.15 -12.45 15.72
CA ILE A 564 11.26 -12.40 16.89
C ILE A 564 10.91 -13.82 17.31
N SER A 565 11.35 -14.20 18.52
CA SER A 565 11.24 -15.55 19.06
C SER A 565 10.18 -15.70 20.16
N ASN A 566 9.32 -14.70 20.33
CA ASN A 566 8.33 -14.68 21.41
C ASN A 566 7.19 -15.68 21.10
N PRO A 567 7.03 -16.76 21.90
CA PRO A 567 6.05 -17.81 21.62
C PRO A 567 4.61 -17.28 21.60
N GLN A 568 4.30 -16.27 22.42
CA GLN A 568 2.96 -15.70 22.53
C GLN A 568 2.51 -15.01 21.23
N CYS A 569 3.44 -14.43 20.46
CA CYS A 569 3.15 -13.86 19.14
C CYS A 569 2.65 -14.94 18.18
N LEU A 570 3.37 -16.06 18.13
CA LEU A 570 3.08 -17.15 17.20
C LEU A 570 1.77 -17.86 17.58
N GLU A 571 1.60 -18.17 18.87
CA GLU A 571 0.36 -18.76 19.41
C GLU A 571 -0.88 -17.87 19.16
N SER A 572 -0.71 -16.56 19.09
CA SER A 572 -1.81 -15.64 18.82
C SER A 572 -2.13 -15.51 17.33
N LEU A 573 -1.15 -15.71 16.43
CA LEU A 573 -1.33 -15.51 14.97
C LEU A 573 -1.81 -16.78 14.27
N VAL A 574 -1.27 -17.94 14.64
CA VAL A 574 -1.52 -19.21 13.95
C VAL A 574 -2.99 -19.62 13.88
N PRO A 575 -3.84 -19.41 14.90
CA PRO A 575 -5.27 -19.74 14.82
C PRO A 575 -6.00 -19.09 13.62
N TYR A 576 -5.52 -17.94 13.15
CA TYR A 576 -6.11 -17.24 12.01
C TYR A 576 -5.68 -17.80 10.65
N CYS A 577 -4.57 -18.54 10.59
CA CYS A 577 -4.10 -19.21 9.38
C CYS A 577 -5.06 -20.31 8.92
N TYR A 578 -5.83 -20.91 9.85
CA TYR A 578 -6.84 -21.93 9.54
C TYR A 578 -7.98 -21.43 8.64
N ARG A 579 -8.13 -20.12 8.44
CA ARG A 579 -9.15 -19.54 7.56
C ARG A 579 -8.73 -19.47 6.09
N ILE A 580 -7.44 -19.69 5.81
CA ILE A 580 -6.92 -19.64 4.45
C ILE A 580 -7.44 -20.87 3.70
N SER A 581 -8.41 -20.65 2.80
CA SER A 581 -8.98 -21.71 1.97
C SER A 581 -8.02 -22.14 0.86
N ASP A 582 -7.22 -21.20 0.34
CA ASP A 582 -6.24 -21.42 -0.71
C ASP A 582 -5.02 -22.20 -0.20
N LEU A 583 -4.80 -23.39 -0.77
CA LEU A 583 -3.78 -24.32 -0.29
C LEU A 583 -2.34 -23.80 -0.52
N GLU A 584 -2.09 -23.12 -1.64
CA GLU A 584 -0.77 -22.55 -1.95
C GLU A 584 -0.38 -21.47 -0.92
N ARG A 585 -1.32 -20.57 -0.58
CA ARG A 585 -1.11 -19.56 0.47
C ARG A 585 -0.98 -20.16 1.86
N ALA A 586 -1.72 -21.22 2.16
CA ALA A 586 -1.60 -21.93 3.43
C ALA A 586 -0.18 -22.55 3.57
N ILE A 587 0.34 -23.16 2.51
CA ILE A 587 1.72 -23.67 2.44
C ILE A 587 2.75 -22.54 2.59
N ALA A 588 2.53 -21.38 1.97
CA ALA A 588 3.39 -20.21 2.15
C ALA A 588 3.43 -19.74 3.62
N CYS A 589 2.30 -19.79 4.33
CA CYS A 589 2.24 -19.49 5.76
C CYS A 589 2.97 -20.57 6.59
N CYS A 590 2.81 -21.86 6.28
CA CYS A 590 3.57 -22.95 6.90
C CYS A 590 5.08 -22.74 6.75
N HIS A 591 5.53 -22.30 5.56
CA HIS A 591 6.92 -21.96 5.30
C HIS A 591 7.43 -20.86 6.24
N LEU A 592 6.72 -19.73 6.30
CA LEU A 592 7.09 -18.61 7.17
C LEU A 592 7.07 -19.01 8.65
N ILE A 593 6.08 -19.80 9.11
CA ILE A 593 6.01 -20.31 10.48
C ILE A 593 7.24 -21.16 10.81
N GLY A 594 7.65 -22.05 9.91
CA GLY A 594 8.86 -22.87 10.08
C GLY A 594 10.14 -22.03 10.22
N MET A 595 10.18 -20.85 9.61
CA MET A 595 11.33 -19.94 9.70
C MET A 595 11.34 -19.04 10.95
N VAL A 596 10.24 -18.99 11.72
CA VAL A 596 10.18 -18.20 12.97
C VAL A 596 11.03 -18.88 14.05
N PRO A 597 11.96 -18.17 14.71
CA PRO A 597 12.74 -18.75 15.81
C PRO A 597 11.84 -19.21 16.97
N GLY A 598 12.05 -20.43 17.49
CA GLY A 598 11.23 -21.00 18.57
C GLY A 598 9.89 -21.60 18.11
N SER A 599 9.61 -21.66 16.81
CA SER A 599 8.38 -22.26 16.25
C SER A 599 8.22 -23.74 16.59
N ARG A 600 9.33 -24.47 16.80
CA ARG A 600 9.33 -25.89 17.20
C ARG A 600 8.64 -26.11 18.55
N ASP A 601 8.66 -25.12 19.43
CA ASP A 601 8.08 -25.20 20.77
C ASP A 601 6.63 -24.69 20.82
N SER A 602 6.05 -24.28 19.69
CA SER A 602 4.68 -23.76 19.58
C SER A 602 3.68 -24.88 19.22
N PRO A 603 2.77 -25.26 20.13
CA PRO A 603 1.73 -26.25 19.84
C PRO A 603 0.82 -25.83 18.68
N SER A 604 0.44 -24.55 18.59
CA SER A 604 -0.44 -24.06 17.52
C SER A 604 0.24 -24.13 16.15
N ALA A 605 1.51 -23.70 16.06
CA ALA A 605 2.30 -23.81 14.82
C ALA A 605 2.37 -25.25 14.32
N ARG A 606 2.64 -26.18 15.23
CA ARG A 606 2.71 -27.61 14.90
C ARG A 606 1.37 -28.16 14.43
N ALA A 607 0.29 -27.85 15.14
CA ALA A 607 -1.06 -28.29 14.78
C ALA A 607 -1.50 -27.75 13.41
N PHE A 608 -1.18 -26.49 13.09
CA PHE A 608 -1.53 -25.89 11.80
C PHE A 608 -0.76 -26.52 10.64
N VAL A 609 0.55 -26.73 10.81
CA VAL A 609 1.36 -27.37 9.77
C VAL A 609 0.90 -28.81 9.53
N VAL A 610 0.54 -29.57 10.57
CA VAL A 610 -0.07 -30.91 10.40
C VAL A 610 -1.40 -30.83 9.63
N HIS A 611 -2.27 -29.87 9.98
CA HIS A 611 -3.55 -29.69 9.29
C HIS A 611 -3.38 -29.41 7.80
N VAL A 612 -2.47 -28.52 7.42
CA VAL A 612 -2.17 -28.23 6.00
C VAL A 612 -1.58 -29.46 5.31
N SER A 613 -0.66 -30.18 5.97
CA SER A 613 -0.08 -31.42 5.43
C SER A 613 -1.11 -32.50 5.12
N GLN A 614 -2.16 -32.63 5.93
CA GLN A 614 -3.25 -33.59 5.70
C GLN A 614 -4.15 -33.21 4.52
N ARG A 615 -4.23 -31.93 4.16
CA ARG A 615 -5.01 -31.46 3.00
C ARG A 615 -4.29 -31.69 1.67
N VAL A 616 -2.96 -31.70 1.67
CA VAL A 616 -2.16 -31.80 0.44
C VAL A 616 -2.45 -33.07 -0.37
N PRO A 617 -2.54 -34.28 0.20
CA PRO A 617 -2.93 -35.47 -0.57
C PRO A 617 -4.34 -35.41 -1.17
N LEU A 618 -5.24 -34.60 -0.60
CA LEU A 618 -6.65 -34.52 -1.00
C LEU A 618 -6.90 -33.44 -2.08
N GLU A 619 -6.15 -32.35 -2.01
CA GLU A 619 -6.40 -31.11 -2.77
C GLU A 619 -5.18 -30.68 -3.63
N GLY A 620 -4.02 -31.33 -3.47
CA GLY A 620 -2.72 -30.83 -3.90
C GLY A 620 -2.27 -31.17 -5.32
N HIS A 621 -3.14 -31.72 -6.17
CA HIS A 621 -2.77 -32.16 -7.53
C HIS A 621 -2.31 -31.02 -8.46
N SER A 622 -2.58 -29.76 -8.12
CA SER A 622 -2.14 -28.57 -8.87
C SER A 622 -0.99 -27.81 -8.22
N LEU A 623 -0.38 -28.34 -7.15
CA LEU A 623 0.73 -27.68 -6.46
C LEU A 623 2.04 -27.86 -7.24
N LEU A 624 2.85 -26.81 -7.26
CA LEU A 624 4.20 -26.88 -7.82
C LEU A 624 5.15 -27.58 -6.85
N LEU A 625 6.18 -28.22 -7.40
CA LEU A 625 7.26 -28.87 -6.63
C LEU A 625 7.91 -27.92 -5.61
N ARG A 626 8.03 -26.63 -5.95
CA ARG A 626 8.48 -25.57 -5.05
C ARG A 626 7.67 -25.49 -3.76
N ASP A 627 6.35 -25.58 -3.86
CA ASP A 627 5.45 -25.41 -2.72
C ASP A 627 5.49 -26.64 -1.82
N LEU A 628 5.54 -27.83 -2.41
CA LEU A 628 5.79 -29.09 -1.69
C LEU A 628 7.14 -29.09 -0.97
N GLY A 629 8.20 -28.60 -1.62
CA GLY A 629 9.53 -28.45 -1.02
C GLY A 629 9.52 -27.50 0.18
N ARG A 630 8.82 -26.36 0.09
CA ARG A 630 8.66 -25.41 1.20
C ARG A 630 7.93 -26.00 2.39
N LEU A 631 6.88 -26.80 2.15
CA LEU A 631 6.14 -27.49 3.21
C LEU A 631 7.02 -28.53 3.93
N CYS A 632 7.76 -29.34 3.16
CA CYS A 632 8.69 -30.34 3.69
C CYS A 632 9.78 -29.72 4.57
N GLU A 633 10.30 -28.55 4.19
CA GLU A 633 11.28 -27.84 5.00
C GLU A 633 10.69 -27.39 6.34
N SER A 634 9.45 -26.88 6.37
CA SER A 634 8.77 -26.53 7.62
C SER A 634 8.49 -27.73 8.51
N LEU A 635 8.01 -28.83 7.93
CA LEU A 635 7.81 -30.09 8.67
C LEU A 635 9.12 -30.57 9.31
N ARG A 636 10.23 -30.44 8.58
CA ARG A 636 11.56 -30.80 9.07
C ARG A 636 12.03 -29.91 10.22
N VAL A 637 11.78 -28.60 10.16
CA VAL A 637 12.15 -27.65 11.23
C VAL A 637 11.32 -27.89 12.49
N LEU A 638 10.03 -28.20 12.32
CA LEU A 638 9.10 -28.46 13.42
C LEU A 638 9.16 -29.90 13.96
N ASP A 639 9.96 -30.77 13.34
CA ASP A 639 10.09 -32.18 13.68
C ASP A 639 8.74 -32.91 13.67
N LEU A 640 8.01 -32.70 12.57
CA LEU A 640 6.67 -33.22 12.32
C LEU A 640 6.69 -34.24 11.19
N TYR A 641 5.78 -35.20 11.29
CA TYR A 641 5.73 -36.37 10.43
C TYR A 641 4.28 -36.67 10.06
N CYS A 642 4.00 -36.83 8.78
CA CYS A 642 2.68 -37.15 8.21
C CYS A 642 2.86 -38.23 7.13
N GLU A 643 2.27 -39.40 7.37
CA GLU A 643 2.43 -40.61 6.57
C GLU A 643 1.75 -40.50 5.20
N ASP A 644 0.47 -40.09 5.16
CA ASP A 644 -0.30 -39.89 3.92
C ASP A 644 0.36 -38.87 2.98
N LEU A 645 0.94 -37.79 3.54
CA LEU A 645 1.73 -36.83 2.78
C LEU A 645 2.99 -37.46 2.19
N GLY A 646 3.64 -38.35 2.94
CA GLY A 646 4.82 -39.06 2.48
C GLY A 646 4.56 -39.93 1.24
N GLU A 647 3.44 -40.64 1.20
CA GLU A 647 3.04 -41.45 0.04
C GLU A 647 2.72 -40.58 -1.18
N PHE A 648 1.95 -39.51 -1.00
CA PHE A 648 1.64 -38.54 -2.05
C PHE A 648 2.91 -37.89 -2.64
N LEU A 649 3.83 -37.46 -1.78
CA LEU A 649 5.10 -36.85 -2.22
C LEU A 649 5.98 -37.84 -2.99
N ALA A 650 5.96 -39.13 -2.60
CA ALA A 650 6.68 -40.16 -3.32
C ALA A 650 6.12 -40.35 -4.75
N SER A 651 4.79 -40.32 -4.92
CA SER A 651 4.18 -40.41 -6.26
C SER A 651 4.45 -39.17 -7.12
N VAL A 652 4.35 -37.96 -6.56
CA VAL A 652 4.56 -36.71 -7.32
C VAL A 652 6.00 -36.56 -7.80
N ILE A 653 6.98 -36.92 -6.95
CA ILE A 653 8.40 -36.79 -7.32
C ILE A 653 8.83 -37.89 -8.29
N GLU A 654 8.20 -39.06 -8.27
CA GLU A 654 8.47 -40.10 -9.26
C GLU A 654 8.15 -39.62 -10.68
N ASP A 655 7.07 -38.83 -10.87
CA ASP A 655 6.71 -38.23 -12.16
C ASP A 655 7.62 -37.04 -12.54
N GLU A 656 7.91 -36.12 -11.61
CA GLU A 656 8.73 -34.92 -11.88
C GLU A 656 10.22 -35.23 -12.15
N LEU A 657 10.79 -36.25 -11.49
CA LEU A 657 12.17 -36.72 -11.77
C LEU A 657 12.33 -37.28 -13.20
N ILE A 658 11.24 -37.61 -13.89
CA ILE A 658 11.29 -38.08 -15.29
C ILE A 658 11.47 -36.89 -16.25
N HIS A 659 11.13 -35.66 -15.84
CA HIS A 659 10.98 -34.50 -16.75
C HIS A 659 11.83 -33.28 -16.38
N SER A 660 12.50 -33.29 -15.23
CA SER A 660 13.27 -32.13 -14.73
C SER A 660 14.73 -32.12 -15.23
N GLU A 661 15.07 -31.15 -16.09
CA GLU A 661 16.46 -30.78 -16.46
C GLU A 661 16.95 -29.48 -15.75
N SER A 662 16.16 -28.91 -14.82
CA SER A 662 16.43 -27.59 -14.22
C SER A 662 17.20 -27.65 -12.88
N SER A 663 18.14 -26.72 -12.68
CA SER A 663 18.93 -26.61 -11.45
C SER A 663 18.14 -26.05 -10.25
N GLU A 664 17.02 -25.36 -10.48
CA GLU A 664 16.15 -24.83 -9.42
C GLU A 664 15.29 -25.92 -8.78
N ASP A 665 14.83 -26.89 -9.56
CA ASP A 665 14.01 -28.02 -9.08
C ASP A 665 14.81 -28.93 -8.14
N ALA A 666 16.13 -29.04 -8.35
CA ALA A 666 17.02 -29.84 -7.52
C ALA A 666 16.98 -29.43 -6.03
N VAL A 667 16.77 -28.16 -5.69
CA VAL A 667 16.70 -27.67 -4.30
C VAL A 667 15.41 -28.11 -3.60
N TYR A 668 14.29 -28.11 -4.33
CA TYR A 668 13.01 -28.51 -3.78
C TYR A 668 12.88 -30.03 -3.72
N ILE A 669 13.36 -30.74 -4.74
CA ILE A 669 13.55 -32.19 -4.73
C ILE A 669 14.40 -32.60 -3.51
N THR A 670 15.51 -31.91 -3.26
CA THR A 670 16.35 -32.12 -2.06
C THR A 670 15.53 -31.99 -0.76
N SER A 671 14.69 -30.96 -0.66
CA SER A 671 13.91 -30.68 0.55
C SER A 671 12.87 -31.77 0.81
N VAL A 672 12.19 -32.23 -0.25
CA VAL A 672 11.23 -33.32 -0.16
C VAL A 672 11.92 -34.66 0.12
N LEU A 673 13.01 -34.98 -0.58
CA LEU A 673 13.83 -36.18 -0.32
C LEU A 673 14.36 -36.21 1.12
N GLY A 674 14.76 -35.06 1.66
CA GLY A 674 15.17 -34.93 3.05
C GLY A 674 14.05 -35.21 4.05
N TYR A 675 12.82 -34.80 3.74
CA TYR A 675 11.64 -35.10 4.55
C TYR A 675 11.22 -36.58 4.44
N LEU A 676 11.11 -37.11 3.22
CA LEU A 676 10.80 -38.52 2.95
C LEU A 676 11.83 -39.46 3.58
N GLY A 677 13.11 -39.08 3.51
CA GLY A 677 14.19 -39.76 4.19
C GLY A 677 13.91 -39.91 5.67
N ARG A 678 13.60 -38.82 6.38
CA ARG A 678 13.28 -38.87 7.83
C ARG A 678 11.98 -39.59 8.17
N MET A 679 10.94 -39.46 7.35
CA MET A 679 9.66 -40.17 7.49
C MET A 679 9.82 -41.69 7.33
N GLY A 680 10.84 -42.09 6.57
CA GLY A 680 11.10 -43.46 6.12
C GLY A 680 9.82 -44.14 5.67
N VAL A 681 9.07 -43.45 4.81
CA VAL A 681 7.90 -43.95 4.09
C VAL A 681 8.30 -45.31 3.51
N GLY A 682 7.76 -46.37 4.12
CA GLY A 682 8.30 -47.70 3.99
C GLY A 682 7.79 -48.38 2.73
N SER A 683 8.54 -48.37 1.63
CA SER A 683 8.51 -49.37 0.55
C SER A 683 9.28 -48.91 -0.70
N VAL A 684 9.33 -49.81 -1.70
CA VAL A 684 9.86 -49.70 -3.07
C VAL A 684 9.84 -48.30 -3.75
N PRO A 685 8.83 -47.42 -3.56
CA PRO A 685 8.83 -46.09 -4.18
C PRO A 685 9.99 -45.19 -3.72
N LEU A 686 10.27 -45.15 -2.41
CA LEU A 686 11.39 -44.38 -1.87
C LEU A 686 12.74 -44.91 -2.42
N TRP A 687 12.83 -46.23 -2.64
CA TRP A 687 14.00 -46.89 -3.22
C TRP A 687 14.24 -46.52 -4.69
N ARG A 688 13.18 -46.49 -5.50
CA ARG A 688 13.26 -46.07 -6.91
C ARG A 688 13.71 -44.61 -7.04
N LEU A 689 13.19 -43.75 -6.16
CA LEU A 689 13.50 -42.33 -6.12
C LEU A 689 15.00 -42.07 -5.86
N PHE A 690 15.56 -42.70 -4.82
CA PHE A 690 16.98 -42.53 -4.47
C PHE A 690 17.93 -43.17 -5.48
N SER A 691 17.58 -44.35 -6.03
CA SER A 691 18.38 -45.01 -7.07
C SER A 691 18.48 -44.15 -8.34
N ARG A 692 17.39 -43.46 -8.72
CA ARG A 692 17.41 -42.50 -9.84
C ARG A 692 18.18 -41.22 -9.50
N TYR A 693 18.05 -40.67 -8.29
CA TYR A 693 18.85 -39.52 -7.86
C TYR A 693 20.36 -39.81 -7.92
N THR A 694 20.79 -41.03 -7.55
CA THR A 694 22.19 -41.45 -7.67
C THR A 694 22.69 -41.66 -9.11
N ALA A 695 21.76 -41.81 -10.06
CA ALA A 695 22.07 -42.06 -11.48
C ALA A 695 22.03 -40.80 -12.36
N THR A 696 21.71 -39.63 -11.81
CA THR A 696 21.56 -38.35 -12.55
C THR A 696 22.65 -37.33 -12.15
N GLU A 697 22.81 -36.24 -12.91
CA GLU A 697 23.71 -35.12 -12.56
C GLU A 697 23.36 -34.43 -11.22
N GLY A 698 22.17 -34.72 -10.65
CA GLY A 698 21.70 -34.15 -9.39
C GLY A 698 22.64 -34.38 -8.20
N ILE A 699 23.35 -35.51 -8.16
CA ILE A 699 24.30 -35.78 -7.06
C ILE A 699 25.51 -34.83 -7.08
N HIS A 700 25.96 -34.38 -8.25
CA HIS A 700 27.04 -33.40 -8.37
C HIS A 700 26.60 -32.02 -7.86
N SER A 701 25.30 -31.71 -7.96
CA SER A 701 24.72 -30.45 -7.51
C SER A 701 24.49 -30.40 -5.99
N ASN A 702 24.03 -31.51 -5.38
CA ASN A 702 23.78 -31.54 -3.93
C ASN A 702 23.98 -32.93 -3.31
N PRO A 703 25.22 -33.32 -2.99
CA PRO A 703 25.53 -34.64 -2.46
C PRO A 703 25.01 -34.87 -1.02
N ARG A 704 24.65 -33.80 -0.29
CA ARG A 704 24.14 -33.87 1.10
C ARG A 704 22.80 -34.60 1.22
N VAL A 705 22.01 -34.62 0.15
CA VAL A 705 20.72 -35.32 0.10
C VAL A 705 20.90 -36.80 0.37
N LEU A 706 21.87 -37.38 -0.33
CA LEU A 706 22.18 -38.80 -0.23
C LEU A 706 22.75 -39.14 1.16
N ILE A 707 23.60 -38.28 1.72
CA ILE A 707 24.14 -38.45 3.08
C ILE A 707 23.01 -38.50 4.12
N LYS A 708 22.07 -37.55 4.08
CA LYS A 708 20.92 -37.51 5.00
C LYS A 708 19.97 -38.69 4.82
N ALA A 709 19.78 -39.15 3.60
CA ALA A 709 18.96 -40.33 3.32
C ALA A 709 19.57 -41.59 3.93
N LEU A 710 20.88 -41.78 3.74
CA LEU A 710 21.63 -42.88 4.33
C LEU A 710 21.66 -42.79 5.87
N GLU A 711 21.77 -41.60 6.46
CA GLU A 711 21.62 -41.37 7.91
C GLU A 711 20.27 -41.91 8.41
N SER A 712 19.17 -41.58 7.71
CA SER A 712 17.85 -42.06 8.10
C SER A 712 17.69 -43.58 7.93
N PHE A 713 18.23 -44.15 6.86
CA PHE A 713 18.25 -45.61 6.68
C PHE A 713 19.05 -46.30 7.79
N CYS A 714 20.16 -45.70 8.21
CA CYS A 714 20.94 -46.16 9.35
C CYS A 714 20.13 -46.14 10.64
N ASP A 715 19.48 -45.01 10.95
CA ASP A 715 18.68 -44.85 12.17
C ASP A 715 17.48 -45.84 12.20
N ARG A 716 16.94 -46.19 11.02
CA ARG A 716 15.83 -47.15 10.85
C ARG A 716 16.28 -48.60 10.60
N ARG A 717 17.58 -48.88 10.61
CA ARG A 717 18.19 -50.20 10.34
C ARG A 717 17.79 -50.81 8.99
N ILE A 718 17.51 -50.00 7.98
CA ILE A 718 17.17 -50.50 6.65
C ILE A 718 18.45 -50.81 5.88
N LYS A 719 18.58 -52.03 5.36
CA LYS A 719 19.76 -52.49 4.62
C LYS A 719 19.34 -53.02 3.25
N HIS A 720 19.71 -52.29 2.19
CA HIS A 720 19.50 -52.71 0.80
C HIS A 720 20.83 -52.68 0.04
N GLU A 721 21.45 -53.83 -0.12
CA GLU A 721 22.84 -53.97 -0.59
C GLU A 721 23.11 -53.31 -1.95
N SER A 722 22.22 -53.51 -2.95
CA SER A 722 22.37 -52.89 -4.27
C SER A 722 22.38 -51.35 -4.22
N LEU A 723 21.59 -50.75 -3.32
CA LEU A 723 21.53 -49.29 -3.18
C LEU A 723 22.73 -48.75 -2.40
N LEU A 724 23.15 -49.45 -1.35
CA LEU A 724 24.36 -49.08 -0.60
C LEU A 724 25.62 -49.14 -1.48
N ASN A 725 25.63 -50.03 -2.48
CA ASN A 725 26.62 -50.02 -3.55
C ASN A 725 26.48 -48.81 -4.48
N GLN A 726 25.30 -48.56 -5.07
CA GLN A 726 25.08 -47.40 -5.95
C GLN A 726 25.36 -46.06 -5.27
N ALA A 727 24.86 -45.86 -4.05
CA ALA A 727 25.13 -44.68 -3.24
C ALA A 727 26.63 -44.57 -2.89
N GLY A 728 27.31 -45.71 -2.71
CA GLY A 728 28.74 -45.77 -2.43
C GLY A 728 29.57 -45.32 -3.62
N ASP A 729 29.21 -45.78 -4.82
CA ASP A 729 29.82 -45.34 -6.09
C ASP A 729 29.57 -43.85 -6.34
N ALA A 730 28.34 -43.39 -6.14
CA ALA A 730 27.97 -42.01 -6.39
C ALA A 730 28.65 -41.06 -5.39
N LEU A 731 28.73 -41.41 -4.10
CA LEU A 731 29.48 -40.64 -3.10
C LEU A 731 30.99 -40.64 -3.37
N ALA A 732 31.55 -41.75 -3.88
CA ALA A 732 32.97 -41.80 -4.22
C ALA A 732 33.34 -40.82 -5.35
N LEU A 733 32.42 -40.53 -6.28
CA LEU A 733 32.64 -39.56 -7.36
C LEU A 733 32.66 -38.10 -6.88
N VAL A 734 31.89 -37.78 -5.84
CA VAL A 734 31.71 -36.40 -5.34
C VAL A 734 32.45 -36.11 -4.04
N LEU A 735 33.16 -37.08 -3.48
CA LEU A 735 33.81 -36.99 -2.17
C LEU A 735 34.77 -35.79 -2.06
N ASP A 736 35.45 -35.44 -3.14
CA ASP A 736 36.37 -34.31 -3.21
C ASP A 736 35.69 -32.94 -3.16
N SER A 737 34.41 -32.87 -3.50
CA SER A 737 33.61 -31.65 -3.41
C SER A 737 33.00 -31.41 -2.02
N LEU A 738 33.08 -32.41 -1.12
CA LEU A 738 32.49 -32.36 0.21
C LEU A 738 33.36 -31.56 1.20
N ARG A 739 32.69 -30.91 2.15
CA ARG A 739 33.37 -30.28 3.29
C ARG A 739 33.96 -31.36 4.21
N PRO A 740 35.06 -31.07 4.94
CA PRO A 740 35.67 -32.02 5.88
C PRO A 740 34.66 -32.72 6.82
N SER A 741 33.76 -31.97 7.45
CA SER A 741 32.73 -32.50 8.34
C SER A 741 31.72 -33.44 7.64
N GLU A 742 31.49 -33.24 6.34
CA GLU A 742 30.58 -34.08 5.55
C GLU A 742 31.24 -35.40 5.15
N VAL A 743 32.53 -35.37 4.84
CA VAL A 743 33.35 -36.58 4.63
C VAL A 743 33.33 -37.46 5.89
N ALA A 744 33.49 -36.85 7.07
CA ALA A 744 33.38 -37.57 8.35
C ALA A 744 31.98 -38.18 8.58
N ARG A 745 30.90 -37.50 8.15
CA ARG A 745 29.53 -38.04 8.23
C ARG A 745 29.31 -39.23 7.30
N VAL A 746 29.76 -39.15 6.05
CA VAL A 746 29.70 -40.28 5.09
C VAL A 746 30.35 -41.51 5.70
N ALA A 747 31.54 -41.32 6.27
CA ALA A 747 32.31 -42.36 6.92
C ALA A 747 31.54 -43.01 8.09
N ASP A 748 30.94 -42.20 8.97
CA ASP A 748 30.15 -42.65 10.12
C ASP A 748 28.89 -43.43 9.72
N VAL A 749 28.18 -42.97 8.68
CA VAL A 749 26.92 -43.59 8.24
C VAL A 749 27.13 -45.00 7.70
N TYR A 750 28.11 -45.18 6.80
CA TYR A 750 28.47 -46.52 6.31
C TYR A 750 28.98 -47.41 7.42
N SER A 751 29.67 -46.79 8.41
CA SER A 751 30.15 -47.54 9.55
C SER A 751 29.00 -48.08 10.41
N ARG A 752 28.07 -47.20 10.80
CA ARG A 752 26.89 -47.58 11.60
C ARG A 752 25.94 -48.55 10.88
N LEU A 753 25.83 -48.48 9.55
CA LEU A 753 25.10 -49.46 8.74
C LEU A 753 25.73 -50.87 8.76
N GLY A 754 27.02 -50.96 9.10
CA GLY A 754 27.78 -52.20 9.03
C GLY A 754 27.98 -52.67 7.59
N PHE A 755 27.99 -51.76 6.62
CA PHE A 755 28.13 -52.07 5.20
C PHE A 755 29.50 -51.62 4.68
N TYR A 756 30.20 -52.50 3.99
CA TYR A 756 31.51 -52.20 3.41
C TYR A 756 31.40 -51.94 1.90
N HIS A 757 31.81 -50.75 1.46
CA HIS A 757 31.89 -50.40 0.04
C HIS A 757 33.33 -50.12 -0.36
N LYS A 758 33.91 -50.98 -1.22
CA LYS A 758 35.34 -50.98 -1.53
C LYS A 758 35.84 -49.63 -2.09
N ARG A 759 35.22 -49.15 -3.16
CA ARG A 759 35.63 -47.90 -3.84
C ARG A 759 35.50 -46.68 -2.94
N LEU A 760 34.43 -46.61 -2.15
CA LEU A 760 34.20 -45.49 -1.23
C LEU A 760 35.23 -45.51 -0.09
N ALA A 761 35.56 -46.69 0.44
CA ALA A 761 36.57 -46.84 1.48
C ALA A 761 37.97 -46.39 1.01
N GLU A 762 38.36 -46.76 -0.22
CA GLU A 762 39.62 -46.34 -0.84
C GLU A 762 39.69 -44.81 -0.99
N VAL A 763 38.63 -44.19 -1.52
CA VAL A 763 38.56 -42.73 -1.69
C VAL A 763 38.52 -41.99 -0.34
N LEU A 764 37.80 -42.51 0.66
CA LEU A 764 37.79 -41.97 2.02
C LEU A 764 39.18 -42.00 2.66
N ILE A 765 39.94 -43.07 2.48
CA ILE A 765 41.31 -43.20 3.00
C ILE A 765 42.24 -42.17 2.35
N LEU A 766 42.14 -42.00 1.03
CA LEU A 766 42.94 -41.02 0.29
C LEU A 766 42.57 -39.57 0.66
N GLY A 767 41.27 -39.29 0.81
CA GLY A 767 40.76 -37.98 1.19
C GLY A 767 40.97 -37.62 2.66
N ALA A 768 41.10 -38.61 3.55
CA ALA A 768 41.23 -38.43 4.98
C ALA A 768 42.44 -37.55 5.36
N GLU A 769 43.62 -37.80 4.78
CA GLU A 769 44.82 -37.00 5.05
C GLU A 769 44.58 -35.49 4.81
N ARG A 770 43.79 -35.16 3.77
CA ARG A 770 43.43 -33.78 3.42
C ARG A 770 42.43 -33.17 4.39
N VAL A 771 41.40 -33.91 4.82
CA VAL A 771 40.29 -33.35 5.59
C VAL A 771 40.56 -33.30 7.09
N THR A 772 41.32 -34.26 7.62
CA THR A 772 41.62 -34.41 9.05
C THR A 772 42.16 -33.15 9.74
N PRO A 773 43.05 -32.34 9.14
CA PRO A 773 43.54 -31.10 9.76
C PRO A 773 42.42 -30.10 10.13
N PHE A 774 41.27 -30.19 9.47
CA PHE A 774 40.12 -29.28 9.62
C PHE A 774 38.96 -29.88 10.42
N LEU A 775 39.09 -31.12 10.92
CA LEU A 775 38.06 -31.76 11.73
C LEU A 775 38.18 -31.36 13.20
N ASP A 776 37.04 -31.27 13.88
CA ASP A 776 36.98 -31.25 15.33
C ASP A 776 37.16 -32.67 15.91
N ALA A 777 37.21 -32.79 17.24
CA ALA A 777 37.39 -34.08 17.89
C ALA A 777 36.22 -35.06 17.64
N SER A 778 34.98 -34.57 17.55
CA SER A 778 33.79 -35.40 17.33
C SER A 778 33.78 -36.00 15.91
N ASP A 779 34.06 -35.17 14.91
CA ASP A 779 34.14 -35.59 13.52
C ASP A 779 35.40 -36.44 13.25
N SER A 780 36.49 -36.22 13.99
CA SER A 780 37.67 -37.10 13.94
C SER A 780 37.37 -38.51 14.47
N VAL A 781 36.56 -38.63 15.53
CA VAL A 781 36.12 -39.94 16.06
C VAL A 781 35.25 -40.69 15.05
N LYS A 782 34.36 -39.99 14.35
CA LYS A 782 33.53 -40.55 13.27
C LYS A 782 34.38 -41.19 12.18
N LEU A 783 35.40 -40.46 11.70
CA LEU A 783 36.32 -40.94 10.68
C LEU A 783 37.17 -42.12 11.16
N LEU A 784 37.59 -42.12 12.44
CA LEU A 784 38.37 -43.20 13.04
C LEU A 784 37.60 -44.54 13.08
N ARG A 785 36.29 -44.53 13.39
CA ARG A 785 35.45 -45.74 13.40
C ARG A 785 35.42 -46.42 12.04
N THR A 786 35.34 -45.63 10.97
CA THR A 786 35.34 -46.15 9.60
C THR A 786 36.66 -46.81 9.24
N PHE A 787 37.79 -46.27 9.70
CA PHE A 787 39.08 -46.95 9.53
C PHE A 787 39.08 -48.32 10.21
N VAL A 788 38.65 -48.41 11.48
CA VAL A 788 38.59 -49.68 12.22
C VAL A 788 37.74 -50.72 11.49
N GLN A 789 36.60 -50.31 10.94
CA GLN A 789 35.74 -51.20 10.17
C GLN A 789 36.34 -51.61 8.83
N ALA A 790 36.99 -50.70 8.12
CA ALA A 790 37.71 -51.03 6.88
C ALA A 790 38.85 -52.03 7.13
N TYR A 791 39.56 -51.90 8.25
CA TYR A 791 40.61 -52.83 8.68
C TYR A 791 40.11 -54.22 9.06
N SER A 792 38.86 -54.32 9.49
CA SER A 792 38.24 -55.59 9.86
C SER A 792 37.83 -56.42 8.61
N GLN A 793 38.01 -55.89 7.40
CA GLN A 793 37.71 -56.56 6.13
C GLN A 793 38.97 -57.16 5.49
N PRO A 794 39.04 -58.49 5.24
CA PRO A 794 40.26 -59.17 4.79
C PRO A 794 40.86 -58.61 3.49
N GLY A 795 40.03 -58.20 2.52
CA GLY A 795 40.48 -57.69 1.23
C GLY A 795 41.03 -56.25 1.26
N THR A 796 40.59 -55.44 2.22
CA THR A 796 40.97 -54.03 2.35
C THR A 796 42.29 -53.89 3.07
N HIS A 797 42.49 -54.69 4.12
CA HIS A 797 43.76 -54.75 4.83
C HIS A 797 44.89 -55.20 3.89
N ALA A 798 44.63 -56.20 3.04
CA ALA A 798 45.59 -56.65 2.02
C ALA A 798 45.89 -55.54 0.99
N ALA A 799 44.89 -54.82 0.48
CA ALA A 799 45.09 -53.74 -0.48
C ALA A 799 45.90 -52.55 0.08
N ILE A 800 45.65 -52.16 1.35
CA ILE A 800 46.38 -51.07 2.01
C ILE A 800 47.83 -51.46 2.33
N THR A 801 48.08 -52.73 2.66
CA THR A 801 49.41 -53.21 3.06
C THR A 801 50.31 -53.57 1.87
N GLN A 802 49.74 -53.88 0.70
CA GLN A 802 50.49 -54.24 -0.51
C GLN A 802 50.95 -53.04 -1.36
N ASP A 803 50.30 -51.88 -1.26
CA ASP A 803 50.73 -50.63 -1.91
C ASP A 803 51.48 -49.72 -0.91
N PRO A 804 52.81 -49.54 -1.06
CA PRO A 804 53.61 -48.74 -0.13
C PRO A 804 53.18 -47.27 -0.04
N SER A 805 52.65 -46.71 -1.13
CA SER A 805 52.23 -45.30 -1.21
C SER A 805 50.92 -45.06 -0.45
N LEU A 806 49.96 -45.99 -0.61
CA LEU A 806 48.71 -45.99 0.14
C LEU A 806 48.96 -46.26 1.62
N SER A 807 49.86 -47.20 1.94
CA SER A 807 50.24 -47.53 3.33
C SER A 807 50.80 -46.31 4.09
N HIS A 808 51.66 -45.51 3.45
CA HIS A 808 52.24 -44.32 4.08
C HIS A 808 51.20 -43.20 4.30
N ARG A 809 50.43 -42.84 3.27
CA ARG A 809 49.36 -41.83 3.38
C ARG A 809 48.30 -42.24 4.41
N HIS A 810 47.97 -43.52 4.42
CA HIS A 810 47.02 -44.08 5.37
C HIS A 810 47.51 -43.98 6.82
N ARG A 811 48.77 -44.38 7.11
CA ARG A 811 49.35 -44.24 8.46
C ARG A 811 49.38 -42.78 8.92
N ARG A 812 49.65 -41.85 8.00
CA ARG A 812 49.62 -40.41 8.28
C ARG A 812 48.21 -39.90 8.56
N ALA A 813 47.22 -40.30 7.76
CA ALA A 813 45.82 -39.95 8.00
C ALA A 813 45.32 -40.48 9.36
N LEU A 814 45.65 -41.74 9.71
CA LEU A 814 45.36 -42.31 11.03
C LEU A 814 46.02 -41.51 12.16
N TYR A 815 47.32 -41.22 12.04
CA TYR A 815 48.06 -40.46 13.05
C TYR A 815 47.47 -39.06 13.26
N LEU A 816 47.19 -38.33 12.18
CA LEU A 816 46.57 -37.01 12.23
C LEU A 816 45.18 -37.07 12.87
N THR A 817 44.39 -38.10 12.54
CA THR A 817 43.00 -38.23 13.02
C THR A 817 43.01 -38.56 14.51
N PHE A 818 43.88 -39.48 14.92
CA PHE A 818 44.10 -39.81 16.33
C PHE A 818 44.56 -38.59 17.13
N ASN A 819 45.53 -37.83 16.61
CA ASN A 819 46.06 -36.64 17.28
C ASN A 819 44.99 -35.53 17.43
N ARG A 820 44.11 -35.38 16.43
CA ARG A 820 42.96 -34.46 16.51
C ARG A 820 41.93 -34.89 17.54
N CYS A 821 41.65 -36.19 17.66
CA CYS A 821 40.85 -36.70 18.76
C CYS A 821 41.46 -36.35 20.11
N THR A 822 42.77 -36.57 20.30
CA THR A 822 43.44 -36.36 21.60
C THR A 822 43.64 -34.89 21.98
N THR A 823 43.74 -33.97 21.01
CA THR A 823 43.97 -32.54 21.27
C THR A 823 42.68 -31.74 21.49
N GLY A 824 41.52 -32.28 21.13
CA GLY A 824 40.21 -31.63 21.29
C GLY A 824 39.26 -32.28 22.30
N LEU A 825 39.62 -33.42 22.91
CA LEU A 825 38.86 -34.02 24.01
C LEU A 825 39.21 -33.31 25.33
N LYS A 826 38.29 -32.48 25.82
CA LYS A 826 38.18 -32.15 27.25
C LYS A 826 37.23 -33.13 27.92
#